data_AF-A0AA35VJS0-F1
#
_entry.id   AF-A0AA35VJS0-F1
#
_cell.length_a   1.000
_cell.length_b   1.000
_cell.length_c   1.000
_cell.angle_alpha   90.00
_cell.angle_beta   90.00
_cell.angle_gamma   90.00
#
_symmetry.space_group_name_H-M   'P 1'
#
loop_
_entity.id
_entity.type
_entity.pdbx_description
1 polymer ?
#
loop_
_entity_poly.entity_id
_entity_poly.type
_entity_poly.pdbx_seq_one_letter_code
_entity_poly.pdbx_strand_id
1 'polypeptide(L)'
;MLSNHKSFLGEKPSRNLSNKTWAVFLWIFSFCAGMLFTNRMWIVPEGSDIVSLIQKNWGGNSIELSYKSKYDITGIQSNTTRDVSEIYHSIKKLHKKIVNIKAKIDNFTTRNRSPLKDSSLELASNLNTKRKYFIVIGINTGFSSRKRRESIRATWMPQGEKRKRLEEEIGIVTRFIIGHSAREGDILDNSIEEEEKLYGDFMRLNHTEAYLDLSAKTKLYFATAVKTWDADFYVKVDDDVHVNIGALARTLLSHVNKARVYIGCMKSDPVLTEKEEKHREPEYWKFGDMENNYFRHAGGQIYAISKELATYISKNQKVLHKYANEDVSLGTWMIGLDVEHIDDRSLCCGTPVCEWKNLIGHTCVATIDWACSGICDSEDRIYDVHKRCSEREDDLWQAIDKFCNVKQPFLQVIGINNSHSATLTDIACLAVFILFGSMSIFEYNGSALVAMVGKNCFAIASDRRLGVQLQTIATDFQRIFKIHDKLFLGLSGLGSDAQTLHQRLVFRHKLYQLREERDMKPETFASLVSAVLYEKRFGPYFCQPVIAGLGEDDKPFICTMDSIGAKELAKDFVVAGTASESLYGACESMFKPDMDHEDLFETISQALLSSVDRDCLSGWGGHVYIVTPTEVTERILKGRMD
;
A
#
# COMPACT_ATOMS: atom_id res chain seq x y z
N MET A 1 -22.58 51.47 61.57
CA MET A 1 -22.34 50.51 62.67
C MET A 1 -21.31 49.51 62.14
N LEU A 2 -20.06 49.44 62.61
CA LEU A 2 -19.59 49.05 63.96
C LEU A 2 -20.30 47.76 64.42
N SER A 3 -19.68 46.62 64.76
CA SER A 3 -18.26 46.19 64.82
C SER A 3 -18.22 44.64 64.61
N ASN A 4 -17.16 43.84 64.74
CA ASN A 4 -15.81 44.00 65.32
C ASN A 4 -14.82 42.96 64.76
N HIS A 5 -13.53 43.05 65.14
CA HIS A 5 -12.49 42.03 64.90
C HIS A 5 -12.53 40.88 65.92
N LYS A 6 -12.06 39.69 65.53
CA LYS A 6 -10.98 38.96 66.23
C LYS A 6 -10.35 37.86 65.39
N SER A 7 -9.04 37.68 65.55
CA SER A 7 -8.21 36.67 64.91
C SER A 7 -7.83 35.57 65.90
N PHE A 8 -7.60 34.33 65.43
CA PHE A 8 -6.38 33.53 65.71
C PHE A 8 -6.38 32.13 65.02
N LEU A 9 -5.18 31.73 64.58
CA LEU A 9 -4.65 30.36 64.37
C LEU A 9 -5.46 29.30 63.58
N GLY A 10 -5.09 29.13 62.30
CA GLY A 10 -4.20 28.04 61.88
C GLY A 10 -4.65 26.57 61.95
N GLU A 11 -5.14 26.04 60.81
CA GLU A 11 -5.06 24.62 60.45
C GLU A 11 -4.48 24.45 59.03
N LYS A 12 -3.71 23.36 58.80
CA LYS A 12 -3.09 23.04 57.50
C LYS A 12 -4.04 22.17 56.65
N PRO A 13 -4.33 22.51 55.38
CA PRO A 13 -4.95 21.57 54.47
C PRO A 13 -3.93 20.54 53.95
N SER A 14 -4.23 19.25 54.12
CA SER A 14 -3.44 18.12 53.63
C SER A 14 -3.46 18.02 52.09
N ARG A 15 -2.29 17.80 51.48
CA ARG A 15 -2.17 17.54 50.03
C ARG A 15 -2.68 16.13 49.67
N ASN A 16 -3.85 16.03 49.04
CA ASN A 16 -4.26 14.82 48.30
C ASN A 16 -3.93 14.96 46.82
N LEU A 17 -2.68 14.61 46.47
CA LEU A 17 -2.17 14.64 45.09
C LEU A 17 -2.09 13.20 44.54
N SER A 18 -3.22 12.59 44.17
CA SER A 18 -3.25 11.17 43.73
C SER A 18 -4.22 10.83 42.57
N ASN A 19 -5.29 11.60 42.33
CA ASN A 19 -6.37 11.15 41.45
C ASN A 19 -6.24 11.51 39.95
N LYS A 20 -5.28 12.35 39.54
CA LYS A 20 -5.13 12.72 38.11
C LYS A 20 -4.33 11.70 37.28
N THR A 21 -3.35 11.03 37.88
CA THR A 21 -2.47 10.10 37.16
C THR A 21 -3.19 8.80 36.79
N TRP A 22 -4.00 8.26 37.71
CA TRP A 22 -4.77 7.02 37.49
C TRP A 22 -5.84 7.15 36.39
N ALA A 23 -6.46 8.32 36.25
CA ALA A 23 -7.42 8.59 35.17
C ALA A 23 -6.76 8.49 33.78
N VAL A 24 -5.52 9.00 33.64
CA VAL A 24 -4.75 8.92 32.39
C VAL A 24 -4.36 7.47 32.07
N PHE A 25 -3.93 6.70 33.07
CA PHE A 25 -3.63 5.26 32.88
C PHE A 25 -4.87 4.44 32.51
N LEU A 26 -6.03 4.70 33.10
CA LEU A 26 -7.29 4.06 32.72
C LEU A 26 -7.72 4.41 31.29
N TRP A 27 -7.53 5.65 30.86
CA TRP A 27 -7.78 6.07 29.47
C TRP A 27 -6.87 5.35 28.47
N ILE A 28 -5.55 5.32 28.74
CA ILE A 28 -4.58 4.63 27.88
C ILE A 28 -4.88 3.12 27.83
N PHE A 29 -5.20 2.51 28.98
CA PHE A 29 -5.52 1.08 29.02
C PHE A 29 -6.82 0.76 28.27
N SER A 30 -7.86 1.59 28.38
CA SER A 30 -9.09 1.44 27.60
C SER A 30 -8.86 1.60 26.09
N PHE A 31 -7.98 2.52 25.68
CA PHE A 31 -7.61 2.72 24.29
C PHE A 31 -6.83 1.52 23.72
N CYS A 32 -5.83 1.02 24.45
CA CYS A 32 -5.06 -0.16 24.07
C CYS A 32 -5.90 -1.45 24.07
N ALA A 33 -6.85 -1.59 25.00
CA ALA A 33 -7.80 -2.71 25.00
C ALA A 33 -8.72 -2.66 23.78
N GLY A 34 -9.23 -1.48 23.41
CA GLY A 34 -10.04 -1.29 22.20
C GLY A 34 -9.32 -1.76 20.93
N MET A 35 -8.04 -1.40 20.76
CA MET A 35 -7.22 -1.82 19.62
C MET A 35 -7.01 -3.35 19.51
N LEU A 36 -7.07 -4.08 20.62
CA LEU A 36 -6.92 -5.54 20.62
C LEU A 36 -8.19 -6.28 20.16
N PHE A 37 -9.38 -5.69 20.33
CA PHE A 37 -10.64 -6.32 19.95
C PHE A 37 -11.09 -6.00 18.51
N THR A 38 -10.67 -4.87 17.91
CA THR A 38 -11.07 -4.49 16.55
C THR A 38 -10.37 -5.28 15.44
N ASN A 39 -9.26 -5.97 15.71
CA ASN A 39 -8.51 -6.78 14.73
C ASN A 39 -9.16 -8.15 14.40
N ARG A 40 -10.43 -8.36 14.78
CA ARG A 40 -11.24 -9.53 14.41
C ARG A 40 -12.63 -9.12 13.92
N MET A 41 -12.73 -8.57 12.71
CA MET A 41 -13.98 -8.62 11.94
C MET A 41 -13.69 -8.54 10.44
N TRP A 42 -14.48 -9.29 9.66
CA TRP A 42 -14.16 -9.65 8.28
C TRP A 42 -14.61 -8.58 7.27
N ILE A 43 -13.88 -8.47 6.16
CA ILE A 43 -14.29 -7.74 4.96
C ILE A 43 -14.58 -8.76 3.87
N VAL A 44 -15.73 -8.61 3.19
CA VAL A 44 -16.16 -9.47 2.07
C VAL A 44 -15.53 -8.97 0.76
N PRO A 45 -15.01 -9.83 -0.13
CA PRO A 45 -14.45 -9.39 -1.41
C PRO A 45 -15.52 -8.87 -2.40
N GLU A 46 -15.18 -7.85 -3.18
CA GLU A 46 -16.00 -7.34 -4.29
C GLU A 46 -15.54 -7.95 -5.63
N GLY A 47 -16.50 -8.27 -6.50
CA GLY A 47 -16.26 -8.98 -7.77
C GLY A 47 -15.77 -8.09 -8.91
N SER A 48 -14.80 -8.60 -9.67
CA SER A 48 -14.11 -7.89 -10.75
C SER A 48 -14.57 -8.35 -12.15
N ASP A 49 -15.81 -8.04 -12.55
CA ASP A 49 -16.38 -8.50 -13.85
C ASP A 49 -16.87 -7.39 -14.80
N ILE A 50 -16.66 -6.11 -14.47
CA ILE A 50 -17.31 -4.99 -15.21
C ILE A 50 -16.39 -4.35 -16.28
N VAL A 51 -15.06 -4.46 -16.19
CA VAL A 51 -14.14 -3.85 -17.16
C VAL A 51 -14.17 -4.57 -18.53
N SER A 52 -14.45 -5.88 -18.54
CA SER A 52 -14.55 -6.70 -19.76
C SER A 52 -15.81 -6.43 -20.60
N LEU A 53 -16.84 -5.82 -20.02
CA LEU A 53 -18.11 -5.50 -20.68
C LEU A 53 -18.08 -4.18 -21.45
N ILE A 54 -17.34 -3.18 -20.97
CA ILE A 54 -17.25 -1.85 -21.61
C ILE A 54 -16.39 -1.90 -22.88
N GLN A 55 -15.34 -2.73 -22.89
CA GLN A 55 -14.39 -2.83 -23.99
C GLN A 55 -14.94 -3.53 -25.24
N LYS A 56 -16.15 -4.12 -25.18
CA LYS A 56 -16.78 -4.88 -26.28
C LYS A 56 -17.70 -4.07 -27.20
N ASN A 57 -18.11 -2.86 -26.82
CA ASN A 57 -19.22 -2.14 -27.49
C ASN A 57 -18.84 -0.86 -28.26
N TRP A 58 -17.57 -0.47 -28.33
CA TRP A 58 -17.13 0.72 -29.08
C TRP A 58 -16.13 0.33 -30.18
N GLY A 59 -16.66 -0.16 -31.30
CA GLY A 59 -15.91 -0.36 -32.53
C GLY A 59 -16.03 0.84 -33.47
N GLY A 60 -14.90 1.28 -34.04
CA GLY A 60 -14.86 2.16 -35.21
C GLY A 60 -14.68 3.66 -34.95
N ASN A 61 -13.43 4.11 -34.81
CA ASN A 61 -12.76 4.91 -35.86
C ASN A 61 -11.33 5.30 -35.46
N SER A 62 -10.42 5.18 -36.42
CA SER A 62 -9.00 5.50 -36.29
C SER A 62 -8.74 7.00 -36.39
N ILE A 63 -7.94 7.56 -35.47
CA ILE A 63 -7.30 8.87 -35.64
C ILE A 63 -5.82 8.74 -35.23
N GLU A 64 -4.91 8.85 -36.20
CA GLU A 64 -3.49 9.08 -35.93
C GLU A 64 -3.29 10.52 -35.42
N LEU A 65 -2.52 10.69 -34.35
CA LEU A 65 -2.01 12.00 -33.93
C LEU A 65 -0.50 11.94 -33.75
N SER A 66 0.20 12.30 -34.84
CA SER A 66 1.63 12.59 -34.84
C SER A 66 1.89 13.90 -34.09
N TYR A 67 2.81 13.88 -33.11
CA TYR A 67 3.29 15.09 -32.46
C TYR A 67 4.83 15.09 -32.39
N LYS A 68 5.46 15.88 -33.26
CA LYS A 68 6.89 16.21 -33.17
C LYS A 68 7.08 17.33 -32.14
N SER A 69 8.01 17.16 -31.22
CA SER A 69 8.64 18.27 -30.51
C SER A 69 10.17 18.17 -30.64
N LYS A 70 10.82 19.32 -30.80
CA LYS A 70 12.25 19.46 -31.09
C LYS A 70 12.80 20.57 -30.20
N TYR A 71 13.57 20.22 -29.18
CA TYR A 71 14.38 21.15 -28.41
C TYR A 71 15.71 20.51 -28.01
N ASP A 72 16.79 21.02 -28.59
CA ASP A 72 18.16 20.83 -28.09
C ASP A 72 18.43 21.85 -26.98
N ILE A 73 19.06 21.43 -25.87
CA ILE A 73 19.80 22.32 -24.99
C ILE A 73 21.12 21.65 -24.61
N THR A 74 22.23 22.27 -25.02
CA THR A 74 23.58 21.86 -24.64
C THR A 74 24.17 22.85 -23.63
N GLY A 75 24.95 22.31 -22.68
CA GLY A 75 25.99 23.05 -21.96
C GLY A 75 25.60 23.69 -20.61
N ILE A 76 26.29 23.25 -19.55
CA ILE A 76 26.99 24.07 -18.54
C ILE A 76 27.99 23.16 -17.82
N GLN A 77 29.21 23.65 -17.57
CA GLN A 77 30.32 22.89 -16.96
C GLN A 77 30.65 23.35 -15.53
N SER A 78 30.93 22.37 -14.68
CA SER A 78 31.84 22.36 -13.50
C SER A 78 32.09 23.63 -12.66
N ASN A 79 31.88 23.53 -11.33
CA ASN A 79 32.87 23.90 -10.29
C ASN A 79 32.38 23.58 -8.85
N THR A 80 32.42 22.31 -8.43
CA THR A 80 32.04 21.88 -7.05
C THR A 80 32.87 20.70 -6.50
N THR A 81 33.99 20.36 -7.12
CA THR A 81 34.72 19.11 -6.85
C THR A 81 35.73 19.17 -5.69
N ARG A 82 35.92 20.33 -5.03
CA ARG A 82 36.99 20.51 -4.05
C ARG A 82 36.56 20.24 -2.59
N ASP A 83 35.38 20.72 -2.18
CA ASP A 83 34.94 20.66 -0.78
C ASP A 83 34.41 19.28 -0.36
N VAL A 84 33.87 18.51 -1.31
CA VAL A 84 33.37 17.13 -1.08
C VAL A 84 34.48 16.20 -0.58
N SER A 85 35.72 16.40 -1.03
CA SER A 85 36.87 15.55 -0.69
C SER A 85 37.25 15.63 0.79
N GLU A 86 37.23 16.83 1.37
CA GLU A 86 37.62 17.06 2.77
C GLU A 86 36.56 16.55 3.76
N ILE A 87 35.29 16.67 3.39
CA ILE A 87 34.16 16.07 4.12
C ILE A 87 34.28 14.54 4.11
N TYR A 88 34.55 13.94 2.95
CA TYR A 88 34.71 12.48 2.80
C TYR A 88 35.89 11.94 3.65
N HIS A 89 37.00 12.68 3.70
CA HIS A 89 38.14 12.33 4.56
C HIS A 89 37.80 12.42 6.06
N SER A 90 37.01 13.42 6.45
CA SER A 90 36.58 13.63 7.84
C SER A 90 35.63 12.53 8.32
N ILE A 91 34.66 12.12 7.48
CA ILE A 91 33.76 10.99 7.75
C ILE A 91 34.56 9.69 7.93
N LYS A 92 35.51 9.41 7.02
CA LYS A 92 36.38 8.22 7.10
C LYS A 92 37.23 8.17 8.38
N LYS A 93 37.69 9.33 8.86
CA LYS A 93 38.45 9.49 10.12
C LYS A 93 37.56 9.27 11.36
N LEU A 94 36.29 9.69 11.31
CA LEU A 94 35.30 9.43 12.36
C LEU A 94 34.92 7.95 12.44
N HIS A 95 34.63 7.32 11.31
CA HIS A 95 34.28 5.90 11.23
C HIS A 95 35.39 5.00 11.83
N LYS A 96 36.67 5.30 11.54
CA LYS A 96 37.81 4.56 12.09
C LYS A 96 37.97 4.71 13.62
N LYS A 97 37.48 5.80 14.22
CA LYS A 97 37.41 5.94 15.69
C LYS A 97 36.31 5.08 16.29
N ILE A 98 35.13 5.03 15.66
CA ILE A 98 33.97 4.25 16.13
C ILE A 98 34.32 2.74 16.18
N VAL A 99 34.96 2.22 15.12
CA VAL A 99 35.41 0.82 15.07
C VAL A 99 36.40 0.50 16.21
N ASN A 100 37.38 1.39 16.47
CA ASN A 100 38.32 1.21 17.58
C ASN A 100 37.68 1.30 18.97
N ILE A 101 36.58 2.05 19.13
CA ILE A 101 35.80 2.10 20.37
C ILE A 101 35.04 0.78 20.56
N LYS A 102 34.42 0.25 19.49
CA LYS A 102 33.68 -1.02 19.53
C LYS A 102 34.59 -2.20 19.89
N ALA A 103 35.76 -2.32 19.25
CA ALA A 103 36.77 -3.32 19.59
C ALA A 103 37.33 -3.21 21.03
N LYS A 104 37.27 -2.03 21.65
CA LYS A 104 37.59 -1.86 23.08
C LYS A 104 36.46 -2.31 24.00
N ILE A 105 35.19 -2.11 23.63
CA ILE A 105 34.01 -2.58 24.36
C ILE A 105 33.94 -4.11 24.33
N ASP A 106 34.20 -4.72 23.18
CA ASP A 106 34.20 -6.18 23.03
C ASP A 106 35.30 -6.83 23.91
N ASN A 107 36.51 -6.24 23.92
CA ASN A 107 37.61 -6.65 24.82
C ASN A 107 37.37 -6.35 26.32
N PHE A 108 36.43 -5.47 26.66
CA PHE A 108 36.02 -5.25 28.05
C PHE A 108 34.99 -6.30 28.48
N THR A 109 34.11 -6.68 27.55
CA THR A 109 33.06 -7.69 27.74
C THR A 109 33.63 -9.10 27.92
N THR A 110 34.74 -9.42 27.24
CA THR A 110 35.41 -10.73 27.37
C THR A 110 36.21 -10.91 28.67
N ARG A 111 36.57 -9.83 29.37
CA ARG A 111 37.39 -9.89 30.61
C ARG A 111 36.61 -10.22 31.89
N ASN A 112 35.28 -10.11 31.89
CA ASN A 112 34.44 -10.23 33.08
C ASN A 112 33.67 -11.57 33.21
N ARG A 113 34.19 -12.67 32.66
CA ARG A 113 33.67 -14.03 32.91
C ARG A 113 34.63 -14.84 33.78
N SER A 114 34.33 -14.94 35.08
CA SER A 114 34.88 -15.95 35.98
C SER A 114 34.12 -17.29 35.84
N PRO A 115 34.77 -18.45 35.93
CA PRO A 115 34.13 -19.75 35.71
C PRO A 115 33.70 -20.44 37.02
N LEU A 116 32.41 -20.74 37.17
CA LEU A 116 31.89 -21.73 38.13
C LEU A 116 30.82 -22.61 37.46
N LYS A 117 30.73 -23.87 37.91
CA LYS A 117 30.24 -25.03 37.15
C LYS A 117 28.74 -25.30 37.22
N ASP A 118 28.26 -25.94 36.16
CA ASP A 118 27.29 -27.05 36.10
C ASP A 118 26.09 -27.04 37.08
N SER A 119 24.97 -26.46 36.65
CA SER A 119 23.62 -27.03 36.89
C SER A 119 22.51 -26.47 35.99
N SER A 120 22.77 -25.43 35.19
CA SER A 120 21.74 -24.67 34.46
C SER A 120 21.56 -25.07 32.98
N LEU A 121 21.98 -26.28 32.60
CA LEU A 121 22.06 -26.71 31.19
C LEU A 121 20.74 -27.22 30.57
N GLU A 122 19.59 -26.89 31.17
CA GLU A 122 18.26 -27.17 30.59
C GLU A 122 17.39 -25.92 30.38
N LEU A 123 17.71 -24.78 31.00
CA LEU A 123 16.86 -23.57 30.93
C LEU A 123 17.30 -22.55 29.86
N ALA A 124 18.49 -22.72 29.27
CA ALA A 124 19.08 -21.77 28.32
C ALA A 124 18.74 -22.03 26.83
N SER A 125 18.08 -23.15 26.50
CA SER A 125 17.75 -23.54 25.13
C SER A 125 16.53 -22.82 24.54
N ASN A 126 15.70 -22.19 25.37
CA ASN A 126 14.39 -21.64 25.00
C ASN A 126 14.35 -20.12 24.69
N LEU A 127 15.50 -19.45 24.58
CA LEU A 127 15.61 -18.08 24.08
C LEU A 127 16.44 -18.01 22.79
N ASN A 128 16.16 -18.93 21.86
CA ASN A 128 16.72 -18.88 20.52
C ASN A 128 15.94 -17.86 19.66
N THR A 129 16.17 -16.56 19.91
CA THR A 129 15.62 -15.46 19.11
C THR A 129 16.25 -15.47 17.73
N LYS A 130 15.72 -16.31 16.83
CA LYS A 130 16.14 -16.37 15.43
C LYS A 130 16.11 -14.96 14.83
N ARG A 131 17.16 -14.61 14.11
CA ARG A 131 17.23 -13.36 13.36
C ARG A 131 16.02 -13.27 12.42
N LYS A 132 15.31 -12.14 12.47
CA LYS A 132 14.21 -11.86 11.55
C LYS A 132 14.76 -11.31 10.22
N TYR A 133 14.29 -11.89 9.13
CA TYR A 133 14.58 -11.53 7.75
C TYR A 133 13.35 -10.89 7.11
N PHE A 134 13.52 -10.26 5.95
CA PHE A 134 12.41 -9.71 5.17
C PHE A 134 11.99 -10.69 4.06
N ILE A 135 12.92 -11.12 3.20
CA ILE A 135 12.65 -12.01 2.06
C ILE A 135 13.65 -13.17 2.07
N VAL A 136 13.17 -14.39 1.80
CA VAL A 136 14.01 -15.53 1.39
C VAL A 136 13.68 -15.89 -0.05
N ILE A 137 14.66 -15.78 -0.94
CA ILE A 137 14.59 -16.09 -2.37
C ILE A 137 15.27 -17.43 -2.62
N GLY A 138 14.49 -18.41 -3.10
CA GLY A 138 14.96 -19.72 -3.52
C GLY A 138 14.93 -19.82 -5.03
N ILE A 139 16.10 -20.02 -5.65
CA ILE A 139 16.24 -20.20 -7.09
C ILE A 139 16.28 -21.70 -7.39
N ASN A 140 15.21 -22.27 -7.92
CA ASN A 140 15.13 -23.69 -8.27
C ASN A 140 16.09 -24.00 -9.43
N THR A 141 17.01 -24.93 -9.22
CA THR A 141 18.06 -25.28 -10.20
C THR A 141 18.45 -26.75 -10.15
N GLY A 142 18.88 -27.33 -11.28
CA GLY A 142 19.27 -28.74 -11.40
C GLY A 142 20.78 -28.96 -11.58
N PHE A 143 21.23 -30.20 -11.55
CA PHE A 143 22.66 -30.55 -11.74
C PHE A 143 23.23 -30.05 -13.08
N SER A 144 22.45 -30.13 -14.17
CA SER A 144 22.85 -29.65 -15.50
C SER A 144 22.94 -28.13 -15.64
N SER A 145 22.26 -27.37 -14.78
CA SER A 145 22.12 -25.91 -14.89
C SER A 145 23.34 -25.08 -14.42
N ARG A 146 24.54 -25.66 -14.39
CA ARG A 146 25.73 -24.98 -13.83
C ARG A 146 25.99 -23.61 -14.47
N LYS A 147 25.95 -23.53 -15.81
CA LYS A 147 26.15 -22.28 -16.54
C LYS A 147 25.07 -21.24 -16.23
N ARG A 148 23.81 -21.66 -16.07
CA ARG A 148 22.70 -20.76 -15.65
C ARG A 148 22.94 -20.17 -14.25
N ARG A 149 23.47 -20.97 -13.31
CA ARG A 149 23.88 -20.45 -11.99
C ARG A 149 25.04 -19.48 -12.09
N GLU A 150 26.03 -19.77 -12.93
CA GLU A 150 27.16 -18.87 -13.20
C GLU A 150 26.69 -17.55 -13.84
N SER A 151 25.73 -17.58 -14.78
CA SER A 151 25.17 -16.38 -15.42
C SER A 151 24.26 -15.55 -14.50
N ILE A 152 23.48 -16.18 -13.61
CA ILE A 152 22.75 -15.50 -12.53
C ILE A 152 23.70 -14.80 -11.55
N ARG A 153 24.76 -15.48 -11.11
CA ARG A 153 25.79 -14.93 -10.21
C ARG A 153 26.56 -13.76 -10.83
N ALA A 154 26.76 -13.78 -12.14
CA ALA A 154 27.45 -12.72 -12.88
C ALA A 154 26.53 -11.55 -13.29
N THR A 155 25.22 -11.65 -13.02
CA THR A 155 24.23 -10.61 -13.34
C THR A 155 23.51 -10.10 -12.09
N TRP A 156 22.34 -10.64 -11.76
CA TRP A 156 21.43 -10.04 -10.78
C TRP A 156 21.59 -10.56 -9.34
N MET A 157 22.28 -11.69 -9.13
CA MET A 157 22.51 -12.24 -7.79
C MET A 157 23.85 -11.74 -7.22
N PRO A 158 23.85 -10.90 -6.16
CA PRO A 158 25.10 -10.40 -5.59
C PRO A 158 25.96 -11.54 -5.01
N GLN A 159 27.28 -11.42 -5.17
CA GLN A 159 28.26 -12.37 -4.65
C GLN A 159 29.07 -11.81 -3.46
N GLY A 160 29.78 -12.68 -2.75
CA GLY A 160 30.79 -12.31 -1.75
C GLY A 160 30.27 -11.35 -0.67
N GLU A 161 30.99 -10.25 -0.45
CA GLU A 161 30.60 -9.22 0.52
C GLU A 161 29.27 -8.54 0.17
N LYS A 162 28.95 -8.30 -1.11
CA LYS A 162 27.65 -7.73 -1.50
C LYS A 162 26.49 -8.65 -1.08
N ARG A 163 26.66 -9.98 -1.21
CA ARG A 163 25.67 -10.97 -0.74
C ARG A 163 25.53 -10.95 0.78
N LYS A 164 26.65 -10.97 1.50
CA LYS A 164 26.64 -10.90 2.97
C LYS A 164 25.96 -9.63 3.45
N ARG A 165 26.25 -8.48 2.82
CA ARG A 165 25.61 -7.20 3.11
C ARG A 165 24.09 -7.24 2.91
N LEU A 166 23.62 -7.83 1.80
CA LEU A 166 22.19 -8.05 1.52
C LEU A 166 21.52 -8.92 2.60
N GLU A 167 22.20 -9.95 3.10
CA GLU A 167 21.70 -10.83 4.15
C GLU A 167 21.79 -10.21 5.57
N GLU A 168 22.87 -9.49 5.87
CA GLU A 168 23.25 -9.03 7.21
C GLU A 168 22.78 -7.60 7.56
N GLU A 169 22.67 -6.68 6.60
CA GLU A 169 22.13 -5.34 6.83
C GLU A 169 20.62 -5.28 6.56
N ILE A 170 20.16 -5.95 5.51
CA ILE A 170 18.79 -5.79 4.98
C ILE A 170 17.88 -6.98 5.33
N GLY A 171 18.46 -8.18 5.46
CA GLY A 171 17.70 -9.39 5.71
C GLY A 171 17.03 -9.97 4.46
N ILE A 172 17.63 -9.81 3.28
CA ILE A 172 17.24 -10.56 2.08
C ILE A 172 18.23 -11.72 1.89
N VAL A 173 17.71 -12.94 1.93
CA VAL A 173 18.50 -14.17 1.71
C VAL A 173 18.24 -14.63 0.28
N THR A 174 19.30 -14.92 -0.48
CA THR A 174 19.19 -15.57 -1.79
C THR A 174 19.99 -16.87 -1.78
N ARG A 175 19.38 -17.98 -2.19
CA ARG A 175 20.03 -19.31 -2.30
C ARG A 175 19.55 -20.09 -3.52
N PHE A 176 20.44 -20.88 -4.11
CA PHE A 176 20.11 -21.89 -5.11
C PHE A 176 19.55 -23.15 -4.43
N ILE A 177 18.38 -23.60 -4.88
CA ILE A 177 17.64 -24.73 -4.33
C ILE A 177 17.90 -25.96 -5.17
N ILE A 178 18.57 -26.95 -4.57
CA ILE A 178 18.94 -28.20 -5.21
C ILE A 178 18.83 -29.35 -4.22
N GLY A 179 18.41 -30.52 -4.69
CA GLY A 179 18.38 -31.76 -3.96
C GLY A 179 19.75 -32.45 -3.90
N HIS A 180 19.68 -33.78 -3.82
CA HIS A 180 20.80 -34.70 -3.95
C HIS A 180 20.58 -35.65 -5.14
N SER A 181 21.63 -36.36 -5.55
CA SER A 181 21.52 -37.40 -6.58
C SER A 181 20.78 -38.64 -6.07
N ALA A 182 20.48 -39.59 -6.95
CA ALA A 182 19.91 -40.88 -6.55
C ALA A 182 20.88 -41.76 -5.72
N ARG A 183 22.15 -41.39 -5.58
CA ARG A 183 23.17 -42.09 -4.80
C ARG A 183 24.07 -41.06 -4.12
N GLU A 184 23.79 -40.74 -2.86
CA GLU A 184 24.55 -39.76 -2.08
C GLU A 184 26.07 -39.92 -2.26
N GLY A 185 26.75 -38.83 -2.60
CA GLY A 185 28.20 -38.83 -2.84
C GLY A 185 28.63 -39.23 -4.26
N ASP A 186 27.73 -39.28 -5.24
CA ASP A 186 28.11 -39.44 -6.65
C ASP A 186 28.86 -38.22 -7.24
N ILE A 187 29.27 -38.31 -8.50
CA ILE A 187 30.03 -37.24 -9.19
C ILE A 187 29.23 -35.93 -9.26
N LEU A 188 27.90 -36.00 -9.37
CA LEU A 188 27.04 -34.83 -9.44
C LEU A 188 26.97 -34.13 -8.07
N ASP A 189 26.77 -34.87 -6.99
CA ASP A 189 26.77 -34.31 -5.65
C ASP A 189 28.12 -33.69 -5.27
N ASN A 190 29.23 -34.36 -5.58
CA ASN A 190 30.59 -33.83 -5.39
C ASN A 190 30.80 -32.51 -6.15
N SER A 191 30.32 -32.40 -7.39
CA SER A 191 30.46 -31.17 -8.18
C SER A 191 29.74 -29.97 -7.56
N ILE A 192 28.58 -30.20 -6.92
CA ILE A 192 27.83 -29.16 -6.20
C ILE A 192 28.46 -28.88 -4.83
N GLU A 193 29.11 -29.85 -4.18
CA GLU A 193 29.92 -29.57 -2.98
C GLU A 193 31.13 -28.68 -3.26
N GLU A 194 31.80 -28.86 -4.40
CA GLU A 194 32.90 -27.97 -4.83
C GLU A 194 32.38 -26.56 -5.10
N GLU A 195 31.22 -26.44 -5.75
CA GLU A 195 30.55 -25.17 -6.02
C GLU A 195 30.10 -24.46 -4.71
N GLU A 196 29.58 -25.22 -3.73
CA GLU A 196 29.23 -24.70 -2.40
C GLU A 196 30.45 -24.28 -1.58
N LYS A 197 31.56 -25.02 -1.64
CA LYS A 197 32.85 -24.63 -1.02
C LYS A 197 33.38 -23.31 -1.58
N LEU A 198 33.11 -23.01 -2.85
CA LEU A 198 33.56 -21.79 -3.53
C LEU A 198 32.64 -20.58 -3.28
N TYR A 199 31.32 -20.78 -3.33
CA TYR A 199 30.36 -19.67 -3.28
C TYR A 199 29.49 -19.61 -2.01
N GLY A 200 29.17 -20.73 -1.37
CA GLY A 200 28.31 -20.77 -0.18
C GLY A 200 26.90 -20.24 -0.40
N ASP A 201 26.30 -20.51 -1.57
CA ASP A 201 24.98 -20.02 -1.98
C ASP A 201 23.92 -21.11 -2.21
N PHE A 202 24.20 -22.37 -1.89
CA PHE A 202 23.17 -23.41 -1.97
C PHE A 202 22.31 -23.52 -0.71
N MET A 203 21.13 -24.10 -0.92
CA MET A 203 20.29 -24.71 0.09
C MET A 203 19.99 -26.14 -0.37
N ARG A 204 20.71 -27.10 0.21
CA ARG A 204 20.49 -28.52 -0.06
C ARG A 204 19.16 -29.00 0.54
N LEU A 205 18.35 -29.67 -0.27
CA LEU A 205 17.11 -30.30 0.16
C LEU A 205 17.28 -31.82 0.26
N ASN A 206 16.58 -32.46 1.22
CA ASN A 206 16.43 -33.92 1.28
C ASN A 206 15.37 -34.38 0.25
N HIS A 207 15.73 -34.29 -1.02
CA HIS A 207 14.94 -34.64 -2.18
C HIS A 207 15.87 -35.14 -3.28
N THR A 208 15.59 -36.32 -3.83
CA THR A 208 16.29 -36.82 -5.00
C THR A 208 15.88 -36.00 -6.22
N GLU A 209 16.83 -35.31 -6.86
CA GLU A 209 16.57 -34.59 -8.11
C GLU A 209 16.14 -35.59 -9.20
N ALA A 210 14.86 -35.50 -9.59
CA ALA A 210 14.27 -36.28 -10.65
C ALA A 210 13.43 -35.36 -11.55
N TYR A 211 13.43 -35.62 -12.85
CA TYR A 211 12.84 -34.77 -13.89
C TYR A 211 11.32 -34.48 -13.70
N LEU A 212 10.62 -35.27 -12.87
CA LEU A 212 9.15 -35.28 -12.78
C LEU A 212 8.58 -34.95 -11.38
N ASP A 213 9.37 -34.42 -10.44
CA ASP A 213 8.85 -34.09 -9.09
C ASP A 213 9.21 -32.68 -8.57
N LEU A 214 9.16 -31.70 -9.48
CA LEU A 214 9.27 -30.26 -9.16
C LEU A 214 8.28 -29.82 -8.07
N SER A 215 7.05 -30.35 -8.10
CA SER A 215 6.03 -30.09 -7.09
C SER A 215 6.44 -30.53 -5.67
N ALA A 216 7.23 -31.61 -5.52
CA ALA A 216 7.82 -31.96 -4.21
C ALA A 216 8.99 -31.05 -3.85
N LYS A 217 9.85 -30.69 -4.81
CA LYS A 217 10.98 -29.78 -4.59
C LYS A 217 10.51 -28.43 -4.04
N THR A 218 9.51 -27.80 -4.67
CA THR A 218 8.89 -26.56 -4.19
C THR A 218 8.26 -26.74 -2.80
N LYS A 219 7.52 -27.82 -2.57
CA LYS A 219 6.92 -28.12 -1.25
C LYS A 219 7.98 -28.22 -0.16
N LEU A 220 9.09 -28.91 -0.44
CA LEU A 220 10.18 -29.12 0.51
C LEU A 220 11.04 -27.86 0.68
N TYR A 221 11.20 -27.04 -0.36
CA TYR A 221 11.82 -25.72 -0.28
C TYR A 221 11.12 -24.86 0.76
N PHE A 222 9.81 -24.57 0.60
CA PHE A 222 9.07 -23.77 1.57
C PHE A 222 9.06 -24.41 2.97
N ALA A 223 8.89 -25.73 3.04
CA ALA A 223 8.89 -26.45 4.31
C ALA A 223 10.22 -26.34 5.07
N THR A 224 11.35 -26.24 4.37
CA THR A 224 12.69 -26.15 4.95
C THR A 224 13.10 -24.70 5.17
N ALA A 225 12.77 -23.79 4.25
CA ALA A 225 13.13 -22.38 4.33
C ALA A 225 12.55 -21.70 5.58
N VAL A 226 11.28 -21.99 5.91
CA VAL A 226 10.61 -21.52 7.14
C VAL A 226 11.23 -22.10 8.42
N LYS A 227 11.85 -23.27 8.35
CA LYS A 227 12.56 -23.87 9.49
C LYS A 227 13.94 -23.23 9.68
N THR A 228 14.61 -22.85 8.59
CA THR A 228 15.94 -22.24 8.62
C THR A 228 15.89 -20.75 8.96
N TRP A 229 15.12 -19.95 8.21
CA TRP A 229 15.03 -18.49 8.36
C TRP A 229 13.64 -18.08 8.80
N ASP A 230 13.54 -17.10 9.70
CA ASP A 230 12.27 -16.43 10.03
C ASP A 230 12.14 -15.17 9.16
N ALA A 231 11.44 -15.25 8.04
CA ALA A 231 11.21 -14.16 7.10
C ALA A 231 9.74 -13.75 6.98
N ASP A 232 9.49 -12.48 6.59
CA ASP A 232 8.15 -11.96 6.28
C ASP A 232 7.57 -12.60 4.99
N PHE A 233 8.42 -12.80 3.96
CA PHE A 233 8.08 -13.45 2.68
C PHE A 233 9.08 -14.52 2.24
N TYR A 234 8.58 -15.50 1.48
CA TYR A 234 9.37 -16.55 0.82
C TYR A 234 9.02 -16.56 -0.68
N VAL A 235 10.04 -16.58 -1.53
CA VAL A 235 9.95 -16.40 -2.98
C VAL A 235 10.55 -17.63 -3.66
N LYS A 236 9.89 -18.16 -4.69
CA LYS A 236 10.46 -19.13 -5.63
C LYS A 236 10.75 -18.42 -6.94
N VAL A 237 11.89 -18.73 -7.55
CA VAL A 237 12.33 -18.24 -8.85
C VAL A 237 12.92 -19.42 -9.63
N ASP A 238 12.77 -19.48 -10.95
CA ASP A 238 13.47 -20.45 -11.80
C ASP A 238 14.85 -19.95 -12.27
N ASP A 239 15.77 -20.88 -12.58
CA ASP A 239 17.15 -20.54 -12.96
C ASP A 239 17.33 -19.97 -14.39
N ASP A 240 16.24 -19.67 -15.08
CA ASP A 240 16.21 -18.95 -16.36
C ASP A 240 15.43 -17.62 -16.29
N VAL A 241 15.30 -17.02 -15.11
CA VAL A 241 14.60 -15.74 -14.91
C VAL A 241 15.57 -14.63 -14.51
N HIS A 242 15.40 -13.44 -15.08
CA HIS A 242 16.08 -12.21 -14.61
C HIS A 242 15.20 -11.51 -13.57
N VAL A 243 15.76 -11.13 -12.42
CA VAL A 243 15.04 -10.51 -11.30
C VAL A 243 15.73 -9.22 -10.85
N ASN A 244 14.94 -8.17 -10.64
CA ASN A 244 15.37 -6.92 -9.99
C ASN A 244 15.01 -7.00 -8.49
N ILE A 245 16.02 -7.16 -7.63
CA ILE A 245 15.82 -7.45 -6.19
C ILE A 245 15.23 -6.24 -5.46
N GLY A 246 15.62 -5.02 -5.81
CA GLY A 246 15.07 -3.78 -5.26
C GLY A 246 13.62 -3.56 -5.67
N ALA A 247 13.27 -3.84 -6.92
CA ALA A 247 11.88 -3.87 -7.39
C ALA A 247 11.05 -4.92 -6.63
N LEU A 248 11.54 -6.16 -6.50
CA LEU A 248 10.89 -7.22 -5.72
C LEU A 248 10.65 -6.80 -4.27
N ALA A 249 11.66 -6.21 -3.63
CA ALA A 249 11.58 -5.73 -2.26
C ALA A 249 10.55 -4.60 -2.09
N ARG A 250 10.46 -3.66 -3.04
CA ARG A 250 9.45 -2.59 -3.05
C ARG A 250 8.03 -3.14 -3.20
N THR A 251 7.81 -4.06 -4.14
CA THR A 251 6.50 -4.71 -4.34
C THR A 251 6.06 -5.43 -3.05
N LEU A 252 6.91 -6.29 -2.48
CA LEU A 252 6.57 -7.06 -1.28
C LEU A 252 6.41 -6.19 -0.02
N LEU A 253 7.12 -5.06 0.10
CA LEU A 253 6.94 -4.13 1.22
C LEU A 253 5.50 -3.60 1.32
N SER A 254 4.87 -3.33 0.17
CA SER A 254 3.47 -2.86 0.12
C SER A 254 2.45 -3.88 0.65
N HIS A 255 2.89 -5.10 0.94
CA HIS A 255 2.06 -6.21 1.39
C HIS A 255 2.49 -6.79 2.74
N VAL A 256 3.52 -6.25 3.40
CA VAL A 256 4.10 -6.83 4.64
C VAL A 256 3.12 -6.85 5.83
N ASN A 257 2.09 -6.01 5.81
CA ASN A 257 1.04 -5.94 6.83
C ASN A 257 -0.14 -6.91 6.58
N LYS A 258 -0.10 -7.70 5.50
CA LYS A 258 -1.16 -8.65 5.13
C LYS A 258 -0.77 -10.07 5.53
N ALA A 259 -1.66 -10.76 6.23
CA ALA A 259 -1.38 -12.06 6.86
C ALA A 259 -1.15 -13.20 5.84
N ARG A 260 -2.01 -13.30 4.82
CA ARG A 260 -2.02 -14.39 3.82
C ARG A 260 -2.01 -13.84 2.41
N VAL A 261 -0.81 -13.54 1.92
CA VAL A 261 -0.57 -13.06 0.56
C VAL A 261 0.09 -14.15 -0.28
N TYR A 262 -0.46 -14.36 -1.48
CA TYR A 262 0.16 -15.07 -2.60
C TYR A 262 0.20 -14.11 -3.79
N ILE A 263 1.40 -13.78 -4.26
CA ILE A 263 1.62 -12.78 -5.31
C ILE A 263 2.46 -13.37 -6.45
N GLY A 264 2.07 -13.06 -7.68
CA GLY A 264 2.69 -13.55 -8.90
C GLY A 264 1.98 -13.00 -10.13
N CYS A 265 2.42 -13.42 -11.32
CA CYS A 265 1.66 -13.19 -12.55
C CYS A 265 0.53 -14.23 -12.61
N MET A 266 -0.70 -13.82 -12.27
CA MET A 266 -1.79 -14.77 -12.01
C MET A 266 -2.53 -15.17 -13.30
N LYS A 267 -2.78 -16.46 -13.45
CA LYS A 267 -3.39 -17.10 -14.62
C LYS A 267 -4.35 -18.23 -14.25
N SER A 268 -5.12 -18.67 -15.23
CA SER A 268 -6.15 -19.71 -15.15
C SER A 268 -6.27 -20.33 -16.54
N ASP A 269 -5.31 -21.19 -16.86
CA ASP A 269 -5.20 -21.84 -18.18
C ASP A 269 -6.05 -23.13 -18.22
N PRO A 270 -6.42 -23.64 -19.41
CA PRO A 270 -7.10 -24.92 -19.56
C PRO A 270 -6.34 -26.09 -18.92
N VAL A 271 -7.09 -27.07 -18.39
CA VAL A 271 -6.48 -28.29 -17.85
C VAL A 271 -5.88 -29.11 -18.98
N LEU A 272 -4.58 -29.40 -18.90
CA LEU A 272 -3.82 -30.12 -19.91
C LEU A 272 -4.15 -31.62 -19.82
N THR A 273 -4.90 -32.13 -20.79
CA THR A 273 -5.41 -33.51 -20.80
C THR A 273 -4.77 -34.39 -21.88
N GLU A 274 -4.18 -33.79 -22.91
CA GLU A 274 -3.74 -34.48 -24.11
C GLU A 274 -2.40 -35.20 -23.88
N LYS A 275 -2.27 -36.40 -24.47
CA LYS A 275 -1.12 -37.31 -24.23
C LYS A 275 0.24 -36.74 -24.65
N GLU A 276 0.26 -35.74 -25.51
CA GLU A 276 1.48 -35.15 -26.08
C GLU A 276 1.95 -33.90 -25.27
N GLU A 277 1.14 -33.41 -24.33
CA GLU A 277 1.47 -32.24 -23.52
C GLU A 277 2.44 -32.59 -22.38
N LYS A 278 3.57 -31.86 -22.31
CA LYS A 278 4.64 -32.06 -21.31
C LYS A 278 4.13 -32.12 -19.86
N HIS A 279 3.12 -31.30 -19.54
CA HIS A 279 2.55 -31.18 -18.19
C HIS A 279 1.12 -31.73 -18.10
N ARG A 280 0.78 -32.73 -18.94
CA ARG A 280 -0.50 -33.44 -18.88
C ARG A 280 -0.81 -33.89 -17.45
N GLU A 281 -2.00 -33.55 -16.98
CA GLU A 281 -2.47 -33.91 -15.66
C GLU A 281 -3.21 -35.26 -15.68
N PRO A 282 -2.65 -36.36 -15.15
CA PRO A 282 -3.32 -37.66 -15.14
C PRO A 282 -4.62 -37.67 -14.31
N GLU A 283 -4.74 -36.79 -13.31
CA GLU A 283 -5.92 -36.67 -12.45
C GLU A 283 -6.79 -35.45 -12.82
N TYR A 284 -6.81 -35.08 -14.10
CA TYR A 284 -7.56 -33.92 -14.64
C TYR A 284 -9.04 -33.88 -14.21
N TRP A 285 -9.67 -35.04 -14.04
CA TRP A 285 -11.04 -35.22 -13.58
C TRP A 285 -11.32 -34.61 -12.18
N LYS A 286 -10.30 -34.30 -11.39
CA LYS A 286 -10.44 -33.57 -10.12
C LYS A 286 -10.77 -32.09 -10.29
N PHE A 287 -10.54 -31.52 -11.47
CA PHE A 287 -10.84 -30.13 -11.81
C PHE A 287 -12.24 -29.97 -12.45
N GLY A 288 -13.02 -31.06 -12.54
CA GLY A 288 -14.36 -31.09 -13.13
C GLY A 288 -14.40 -31.86 -14.46
N ASP A 289 -15.41 -31.54 -15.27
CA ASP A 289 -15.59 -32.06 -16.62
C ASP A 289 -14.50 -31.55 -17.60
N MET A 290 -14.53 -32.05 -18.83
CA MET A 290 -13.63 -31.59 -19.90
C MET A 290 -13.82 -30.08 -20.18
N GLU A 291 -12.77 -29.44 -20.70
CA GLU A 291 -12.70 -27.99 -20.98
C GLU A 291 -12.66 -27.05 -19.75
N ASN A 292 -12.60 -27.59 -18.52
CA ASN A 292 -12.34 -26.77 -17.34
C ASN A 292 -10.93 -26.17 -17.32
N ASN A 293 -10.79 -25.03 -16.63
CA ASN A 293 -9.52 -24.37 -16.37
C ASN A 293 -8.95 -24.78 -15.00
N TYR A 294 -7.63 -24.75 -14.85
CA TYR A 294 -7.00 -24.83 -13.54
C TYR A 294 -7.45 -23.66 -12.65
N PHE A 295 -7.54 -23.93 -11.34
CA PHE A 295 -7.74 -22.89 -10.33
C PHE A 295 -6.70 -21.78 -10.44
N ARG A 296 -7.06 -20.56 -10.03
CA ARG A 296 -6.21 -19.37 -10.10
C ARG A 296 -4.85 -19.62 -9.44
N HIS A 297 -3.77 -19.47 -10.21
CA HIS A 297 -2.40 -19.70 -9.74
C HIS A 297 -1.43 -18.70 -10.39
N ALA A 298 -0.27 -18.49 -9.76
CA ALA A 298 0.82 -17.72 -10.36
C ALA A 298 1.62 -18.59 -11.34
N GLY A 299 2.11 -18.00 -12.42
CA GLY A 299 3.08 -18.66 -13.30
C GLY A 299 4.39 -19.01 -12.57
N GLY A 300 4.95 -20.18 -12.88
CA GLY A 300 6.05 -20.79 -12.15
C GLY A 300 7.35 -19.99 -12.09
N GLN A 301 7.59 -19.12 -13.08
CA GLN A 301 8.85 -18.40 -13.26
C GLN A 301 9.27 -17.64 -11.99
N ILE A 302 8.31 -16.93 -11.38
CA ILE A 302 8.49 -16.27 -10.09
C ILE A 302 7.15 -16.02 -9.39
N TYR A 303 7.12 -16.31 -8.11
CA TYR A 303 6.02 -15.94 -7.22
C TYR A 303 6.51 -15.86 -5.76
N ALA A 304 5.75 -15.16 -4.92
CA ALA A 304 6.03 -15.05 -3.49
C ALA A 304 4.82 -15.40 -2.63
N ILE A 305 5.09 -15.97 -1.47
CA ILE A 305 4.09 -16.25 -0.43
C ILE A 305 4.53 -15.67 0.92
N SER A 306 3.55 -15.15 1.64
CA SER A 306 3.70 -14.69 3.04
C SER A 306 4.11 -15.82 4.00
N LYS A 307 4.70 -15.43 5.14
CA LYS A 307 5.12 -16.35 6.21
C LYS A 307 4.03 -17.33 6.66
N GLU A 308 2.77 -16.90 6.77
CA GLU A 308 1.68 -17.79 7.20
C GLU A 308 1.47 -18.94 6.22
N LEU A 309 1.46 -18.66 4.92
CA LEU A 309 1.27 -19.66 3.86
C LEU A 309 2.47 -20.61 3.76
N ALA A 310 3.69 -20.09 3.81
CA ALA A 310 4.89 -20.93 3.85
C ALA A 310 4.89 -21.84 5.10
N THR A 311 4.44 -21.32 6.25
CA THR A 311 4.27 -22.09 7.49
C THR A 311 3.16 -23.15 7.37
N TYR A 312 2.06 -22.84 6.69
CA TYR A 312 1.00 -23.80 6.38
C TYR A 312 1.53 -24.96 5.51
N ILE A 313 2.32 -24.66 4.47
CA ILE A 313 3.00 -25.69 3.65
C ILE A 313 3.91 -26.54 4.52
N SER A 314 4.76 -25.92 5.35
CA SER A 314 5.69 -26.63 6.24
C SER A 314 4.98 -27.59 7.21
N LYS A 315 3.85 -27.18 7.78
CA LYS A 315 3.03 -27.99 8.71
C LYS A 315 2.27 -29.12 7.99
N ASN A 316 1.65 -28.82 6.85
CA ASN A 316 0.70 -29.73 6.18
C ASN A 316 1.32 -30.53 5.02
N GLN A 317 2.63 -30.45 4.80
CA GLN A 317 3.35 -31.06 3.67
C GLN A 317 3.00 -32.53 3.33
N LYS A 318 2.56 -33.33 4.32
CA LYS A 318 2.17 -34.73 4.15
C LYS A 318 0.79 -34.92 3.49
N VAL A 319 -0.14 -33.97 3.68
CA VAL A 319 -1.49 -34.01 3.11
C VAL A 319 -1.64 -33.14 1.86
N LEU A 320 -0.71 -32.21 1.62
CA LEU A 320 -0.69 -31.40 0.40
C LEU A 320 -0.38 -32.26 -0.82
N HIS A 321 -1.43 -32.48 -1.62
CA HIS A 321 -1.40 -33.21 -2.88
C HIS A 321 -0.51 -32.52 -3.93
N LYS A 322 0.07 -33.28 -4.86
CA LYS A 322 0.95 -32.76 -5.90
C LYS A 322 0.34 -33.10 -7.25
N TYR A 323 0.17 -32.09 -8.08
CA TYR A 323 -0.21 -32.22 -9.49
C TYR A 323 1.06 -32.23 -10.38
N ALA A 324 0.90 -32.62 -11.64
CA ALA A 324 1.99 -32.71 -12.62
C ALA A 324 2.64 -31.35 -12.88
N ASN A 325 1.85 -30.27 -12.82
CA ASN A 325 2.34 -28.90 -12.86
C ASN A 325 2.59 -28.37 -11.44
N GLU A 326 3.76 -27.75 -11.24
CA GLU A 326 4.20 -27.16 -9.98
C GLU A 326 3.38 -25.91 -9.61
N ASP A 327 3.11 -25.05 -10.59
CA ASP A 327 2.30 -23.83 -10.49
C ASP A 327 0.89 -24.16 -9.94
N VAL A 328 0.27 -25.16 -10.55
CA VAL A 328 -1.07 -25.66 -10.21
C VAL A 328 -1.06 -26.30 -8.83
N SER A 329 -0.01 -27.06 -8.50
CA SER A 329 0.16 -27.64 -7.16
C SER A 329 0.10 -26.55 -6.09
N LEU A 330 0.89 -25.48 -6.24
CA LEU A 330 0.88 -24.38 -5.28
C LEU A 330 -0.49 -23.69 -5.20
N GLY A 331 -1.10 -23.34 -6.34
CA GLY A 331 -2.43 -22.71 -6.37
C GLY A 331 -3.51 -23.55 -5.68
N THR A 332 -3.50 -24.87 -5.88
CA THR A 332 -4.45 -25.77 -5.21
C THR A 332 -4.25 -25.85 -3.69
N TRP A 333 -3.06 -25.55 -3.16
CA TRP A 333 -2.85 -25.46 -1.71
C TRP A 333 -3.42 -24.18 -1.11
N MET A 334 -3.68 -23.16 -1.93
CA MET A 334 -4.21 -21.85 -1.50
C MET A 334 -5.73 -21.76 -1.60
N ILE A 335 -6.40 -22.55 -2.46
CA ILE A 335 -7.84 -22.40 -2.71
C ILE A 335 -8.73 -22.67 -1.48
N GLY A 336 -8.33 -23.61 -0.61
CA GLY A 336 -9.04 -23.91 0.64
C GLY A 336 -8.71 -22.95 1.79
N LEU A 337 -7.97 -21.87 1.51
CA LEU A 337 -7.50 -20.90 2.48
C LEU A 337 -7.98 -19.50 2.09
N ASP A 338 -8.19 -18.65 3.09
CA ASP A 338 -8.52 -17.23 2.92
C ASP A 338 -7.26 -16.44 2.49
N VAL A 339 -6.87 -16.57 1.21
CA VAL A 339 -5.63 -16.03 0.64
C VAL A 339 -5.91 -14.90 -0.33
N GLU A 340 -5.26 -13.76 -0.11
CA GLU A 340 -5.25 -12.68 -1.08
C GLU A 340 -4.32 -13.05 -2.25
N HIS A 341 -4.93 -13.32 -3.41
CA HIS A 341 -4.24 -13.61 -4.66
C HIS A 341 -3.99 -12.31 -5.42
N ILE A 342 -2.73 -11.88 -5.47
CA ILE A 342 -2.33 -10.61 -6.08
C ILE A 342 -1.73 -10.88 -7.47
N ASP A 343 -2.39 -10.37 -8.51
CA ASP A 343 -1.93 -10.42 -9.90
C ASP A 343 -1.02 -9.21 -10.21
N ASP A 344 0.30 -9.40 -10.12
CA ASP A 344 1.28 -8.37 -10.44
C ASP A 344 2.01 -8.70 -11.76
N ARG A 345 1.66 -7.94 -12.81
CA ARG A 345 2.22 -8.08 -14.16
C ARG A 345 3.67 -7.58 -14.28
N SER A 346 4.26 -7.00 -13.23
CA SER A 346 5.69 -6.71 -13.17
C SER A 346 6.57 -7.96 -12.96
N LEU A 347 5.96 -9.07 -12.52
CA LEU A 347 6.61 -10.37 -12.31
C LEU A 347 6.68 -11.24 -13.59
N CYS A 348 6.17 -10.76 -14.72
CA CYS A 348 6.15 -11.49 -16.00
C CYS A 348 6.33 -10.56 -17.21
N CYS A 349 7.25 -9.60 -17.13
CA CYS A 349 7.55 -8.73 -18.26
C CYS A 349 8.27 -9.48 -19.38
N GLY A 350 7.82 -9.31 -20.63
CA GLY A 350 8.59 -9.70 -21.80
C GLY A 350 9.83 -8.81 -21.99
N THR A 351 10.91 -9.34 -22.57
CA THR A 351 12.17 -8.59 -22.78
C THR A 351 11.99 -7.21 -23.47
N PRO A 352 11.20 -7.05 -24.55
CA PRO A 352 10.97 -5.73 -25.14
C PRO A 352 10.17 -4.77 -24.24
N VAL A 353 9.30 -5.34 -23.39
CA VAL A 353 8.42 -4.58 -22.48
C VAL A 353 9.21 -4.08 -21.27
N CYS A 354 10.16 -4.85 -20.75
CA CYS A 354 10.99 -4.40 -19.63
C CYS A 354 11.90 -3.24 -20.03
N GLU A 355 12.47 -3.24 -21.23
CA GLU A 355 13.34 -2.17 -21.74
C GLU A 355 12.56 -0.85 -21.83
N TRP A 356 11.38 -0.86 -22.46
CA TRP A 356 10.49 0.30 -22.53
C TRP A 356 10.01 0.79 -21.15
N LYS A 357 9.61 -0.15 -20.27
CA LYS A 357 9.18 0.18 -18.90
C LYS A 357 10.29 0.79 -18.05
N ASN A 358 11.55 0.36 -18.24
CA ASN A 358 12.69 0.91 -17.50
C ASN A 358 12.98 2.37 -17.91
N LEU A 359 12.82 2.70 -19.20
CA LEU A 359 12.97 4.08 -19.71
C LEU A 359 11.98 5.08 -19.09
N ILE A 360 10.76 4.63 -18.76
CA ILE A 360 9.73 5.46 -18.11
C ILE A 360 9.74 5.37 -16.58
N GLY A 361 10.75 4.75 -15.96
CA GLY A 361 10.88 4.63 -14.50
C GLY A 361 10.00 3.58 -13.83
N HIS A 362 9.37 2.68 -14.60
CA HIS A 362 8.50 1.60 -14.10
C HIS A 362 9.17 0.22 -14.19
N THR A 363 10.38 0.08 -13.64
CA THR A 363 11.20 -1.14 -13.69
C THR A 363 10.41 -2.40 -13.29
N CYS A 364 10.44 -3.43 -14.15
CA CYS A 364 9.82 -4.72 -13.88
C CYS A 364 10.54 -5.46 -12.75
N VAL A 365 9.78 -6.26 -11.97
CA VAL A 365 10.35 -7.11 -10.93
C VAL A 365 11.07 -8.32 -11.55
N ALA A 366 10.50 -8.92 -12.59
CA ALA A 366 11.13 -10.01 -13.32
C ALA A 366 10.89 -9.94 -14.84
N THR A 367 11.87 -10.46 -15.58
CA THR A 367 11.86 -10.53 -17.04
C THR A 367 11.97 -11.97 -17.52
N ILE A 368 11.10 -12.35 -18.45
CA ILE A 368 10.96 -13.69 -19.04
C ILE A 368 10.68 -13.58 -20.54
N ASP A 369 10.82 -14.67 -21.30
CA ASP A 369 10.25 -14.78 -22.65
C ASP A 369 9.17 -15.85 -22.69
N TRP A 370 7.96 -15.45 -23.09
CA TRP A 370 6.81 -16.33 -23.20
C TRP A 370 7.04 -17.53 -24.14
N ALA A 371 7.87 -17.35 -25.18
CA ALA A 371 8.22 -18.42 -26.13
C ALA A 371 8.98 -19.60 -25.50
N CYS A 372 9.75 -19.36 -24.43
CA CYS A 372 10.55 -20.38 -23.74
C CYS A 372 10.06 -20.68 -22.32
N SER A 373 8.97 -20.04 -21.86
CA SER A 373 8.50 -20.08 -20.47
C SER A 373 9.55 -19.66 -19.43
N GLY A 374 10.48 -18.81 -19.84
CA GLY A 374 11.72 -18.40 -19.17
C GLY A 374 12.56 -17.58 -20.15
N ILE A 375 13.77 -17.13 -19.80
CA ILE A 375 14.65 -16.47 -20.78
C ILE A 375 15.18 -17.53 -21.75
N CYS A 376 14.91 -17.33 -23.05
CA CYS A 376 15.46 -18.19 -24.09
C CYS A 376 16.99 -18.07 -24.11
N ASP A 377 17.66 -19.22 -24.05
CA ASP A 377 19.13 -19.34 -23.98
C ASP A 377 19.75 -18.58 -22.77
N SER A 378 19.20 -18.82 -21.58
CA SER A 378 19.55 -18.13 -20.32
C SER A 378 21.00 -18.30 -19.84
N GLU A 379 21.77 -19.21 -20.43
CA GLU A 379 23.21 -19.34 -20.16
C GLU A 379 23.94 -18.06 -20.62
N ASP A 380 23.62 -17.55 -21.81
CA ASP A 380 24.28 -16.39 -22.42
C ASP A 380 23.38 -15.16 -22.52
N ARG A 381 22.07 -15.32 -22.76
CA ARG A 381 21.18 -14.18 -23.02
C ARG A 381 20.75 -13.40 -21.77
N ILE A 382 20.92 -13.96 -20.58
CA ILE A 382 20.58 -13.25 -19.33
C ILE A 382 21.46 -12.02 -19.10
N TYR A 383 22.70 -12.02 -19.62
CA TYR A 383 23.60 -10.86 -19.61
C TYR A 383 23.03 -9.69 -20.42
N ASP A 384 22.52 -9.97 -21.62
CA ASP A 384 21.89 -8.97 -22.49
C ASP A 384 20.58 -8.44 -21.89
N VAL A 385 19.77 -9.32 -21.30
CA VAL A 385 18.53 -8.94 -20.60
C VAL A 385 18.86 -8.06 -19.39
N HIS A 386 19.84 -8.46 -18.57
CA HIS A 386 20.28 -7.67 -17.43
C HIS A 386 20.77 -6.29 -17.86
N LYS A 387 21.57 -6.18 -18.91
CA LYS A 387 22.08 -4.89 -19.42
C LYS A 387 20.98 -3.90 -19.86
N ARG A 388 19.81 -4.40 -20.30
CA ARG A 388 18.68 -3.56 -20.77
C ARG A 388 17.63 -3.30 -19.68
N CYS A 389 17.41 -4.29 -18.81
CA CYS A 389 16.28 -4.34 -17.89
C CYS A 389 16.65 -4.38 -16.40
N SER A 390 17.93 -4.23 -16.04
CA SER A 390 18.34 -4.01 -14.66
C SER A 390 17.78 -2.71 -14.09
N GLU A 391 17.40 -2.74 -12.82
CA GLU A 391 17.31 -1.53 -11.99
C GLU A 391 18.70 -0.85 -11.86
N ARG A 392 18.74 0.44 -11.50
CA ARG A 392 20.02 1.11 -11.28
C ARG A 392 20.66 0.57 -10.00
N GLU A 393 21.99 0.46 -9.94
CA GLU A 393 22.66 -0.08 -8.75
C GLU A 393 22.33 0.74 -7.48
N ASP A 394 22.09 2.04 -7.63
CA ASP A 394 21.59 2.92 -6.56
C ASP A 394 20.15 2.59 -6.13
N ASP A 395 19.26 2.16 -7.04
CA ASP A 395 17.84 1.91 -6.73
C ASP A 395 17.66 0.76 -5.73
N LEU A 396 18.54 -0.25 -5.80
CA LEU A 396 18.63 -1.33 -4.82
C LEU A 396 18.87 -0.74 -3.42
N TRP A 397 19.99 -0.05 -3.22
CA TRP A 397 20.39 0.46 -1.91
C TRP A 397 19.52 1.64 -1.42
N GLN A 398 18.92 2.44 -2.32
CA GLN A 398 17.97 3.51 -1.96
C GLN A 398 16.58 2.97 -1.57
N ALA A 399 16.08 1.92 -2.24
CA ALA A 399 14.87 1.23 -1.78
C ALA A 399 15.06 0.64 -0.37
N ILE A 400 16.30 0.24 -0.07
CA ILE A 400 16.76 -0.28 1.22
C ILE A 400 16.86 0.81 2.30
N ASP A 401 17.33 2.02 2.00
CA ASP A 401 17.35 3.13 2.97
C ASP A 401 15.93 3.56 3.40
N LYS A 402 14.95 3.50 2.49
CA LYS A 402 13.53 3.63 2.86
C LYS A 402 13.09 2.48 3.79
N PHE A 403 13.57 1.26 3.55
CA PHE A 403 13.25 0.07 4.32
C PHE A 403 13.67 0.17 5.80
N CYS A 404 14.87 0.70 6.06
CA CYS A 404 15.38 0.92 7.41
C CYS A 404 14.55 1.96 8.19
N ASN A 405 14.08 3.00 7.52
CA ASN A 405 13.20 4.02 8.13
C ASN A 405 11.77 3.50 8.37
N VAL A 406 11.27 2.57 7.56
CA VAL A 406 9.91 2.00 7.69
C VAL A 406 9.80 0.94 8.81
N LYS A 407 10.90 0.31 9.24
CA LYS A 407 10.91 -0.61 10.40
C LYS A 407 11.16 0.06 11.77
N GLN A 408 11.26 1.40 11.84
CA GLN A 408 11.12 2.15 13.10
C GLN A 408 9.65 2.58 13.31
N PRO A 409 9.07 2.41 14.51
CA PRO A 409 7.77 3.01 14.81
C PRO A 409 7.94 4.52 14.98
N PHE A 410 7.16 5.30 14.23
CA PHE A 410 6.84 6.70 14.52
C PHE A 410 8.04 7.65 14.74
N LEU A 411 8.64 8.16 13.65
CA LEU A 411 9.10 9.55 13.50
C LEU A 411 9.77 9.79 12.13
N GLN A 412 8.97 10.09 11.10
CA GLN A 412 9.46 10.80 9.92
C GLN A 412 8.46 11.84 9.39
N VAL A 413 7.98 12.66 10.33
CA VAL A 413 7.54 14.03 10.07
C VAL A 413 8.39 14.92 10.99
N ILE A 414 8.81 16.10 10.50
CA ILE A 414 9.83 16.99 11.09
C ILE A 414 11.26 16.45 10.94
N GLY A 415 11.89 16.78 9.81
CA GLY A 415 13.34 16.64 9.62
C GLY A 415 14.10 17.87 10.10
N ILE A 416 14.62 17.86 11.34
CA ILE A 416 15.70 18.75 11.79
C ILE A 416 16.62 17.96 12.73
N ASN A 417 17.94 18.05 12.55
CA ASN A 417 18.91 17.73 13.60
C ASN A 417 19.99 18.83 13.67
N ASN A 418 20.25 19.30 14.89
CA ASN A 418 20.92 20.58 15.17
C ASN A 418 22.45 20.53 15.19
N SER A 419 23.10 21.65 14.87
CA SER A 419 24.07 22.30 15.79
C SER A 419 24.45 23.74 15.41
N HIS A 420 23.66 24.68 15.93
CA HIS A 420 24.01 26.06 16.36
C HIS A 420 24.88 27.00 15.49
N SER A 421 24.21 27.99 14.90
CA SER A 421 24.37 29.41 15.32
C SER A 421 23.19 30.24 14.81
N ALA A 422 22.05 30.21 15.50
CA ALA A 422 20.87 30.96 15.09
C ALA A 422 21.11 32.47 15.25
N THR A 423 21.21 33.18 14.12
CA THR A 423 21.19 34.63 14.07
C THR A 423 19.74 35.13 14.14
N LEU A 424 19.50 36.38 14.55
CA LEU A 424 18.12 36.92 14.64
C LEU A 424 17.37 36.89 13.30
N THR A 425 18.10 36.86 12.19
CA THR A 425 17.58 36.69 10.82
C THR A 425 17.06 35.27 10.53
N ASP A 426 17.61 34.23 11.16
CA ASP A 426 17.18 32.84 10.93
C ASP A 426 15.83 32.55 11.57
N ILE A 427 15.51 33.21 12.69
CA ILE A 427 14.20 33.09 13.35
C ILE A 427 13.10 33.72 12.48
N ALA A 428 13.40 34.79 11.75
CA ALA A 428 12.47 35.37 10.78
C ALA A 428 12.25 34.44 9.57
N CYS A 429 13.30 33.82 9.03
CA CYS A 429 13.16 32.82 7.96
C CYS A 429 12.42 31.56 8.41
N LEU A 430 12.66 31.06 9.63
CA LEU A 430 11.93 29.90 10.17
C LEU A 430 10.45 30.23 10.41
N ALA A 431 10.13 31.46 10.84
CA ALA A 431 8.74 31.93 10.89
C ALA A 431 8.10 31.94 9.49
N VAL A 432 8.79 32.44 8.46
CA VAL A 432 8.29 32.41 7.06
C VAL A 432 8.13 30.99 6.53
N PHE A 433 9.02 30.05 6.87
CA PHE A 433 8.91 28.64 6.41
C PHE A 433 7.85 27.84 7.16
N ILE A 434 7.53 28.20 8.41
CA ILE A 434 6.39 27.65 9.17
C ILE A 434 5.06 28.29 8.72
N LEU A 435 5.10 29.51 8.15
CA LEU A 435 3.93 30.18 7.56
C LEU A 435 3.51 29.63 6.18
N PHE A 436 4.39 28.93 5.46
CA PHE A 436 4.01 28.12 4.29
C PHE A 436 3.64 26.70 4.75
N GLY A 437 2.39 26.55 5.20
CA GLY A 437 1.87 25.29 5.71
C GLY A 437 2.00 24.12 4.71
N SER A 438 2.27 22.93 5.23
CA SER A 438 2.21 21.70 4.46
C SER A 438 0.76 21.45 4.02
N MET A 439 0.46 21.64 2.72
CA MET A 439 -0.88 21.45 2.18
C MET A 439 -1.45 20.08 2.56
N SER A 440 -2.69 20.07 3.04
CA SER A 440 -3.42 18.85 3.36
C SER A 440 -3.75 18.05 2.09
N ILE A 441 -3.83 16.72 2.19
CA ILE A 441 -4.30 15.89 1.07
C ILE A 441 -5.75 16.23 0.67
N PHE A 442 -6.56 16.75 1.61
CA PHE A 442 -7.90 17.26 1.35
C PHE A 442 -7.90 18.53 0.49
N GLU A 443 -6.81 19.30 0.48
CA GLU A 443 -6.65 20.52 -0.34
C GLU A 443 -6.15 20.21 -1.76
N TYR A 444 -5.62 19.01 -2.01
CA TYR A 444 -4.89 18.69 -3.23
C TYR A 444 -5.67 18.95 -4.53
N ASN A 445 -6.99 18.71 -4.54
CA ASN A 445 -7.86 19.01 -5.68
C ASN A 445 -8.70 20.28 -5.51
N GLY A 446 -8.73 20.86 -4.29
CA GLY A 446 -9.70 21.87 -3.87
C GLY A 446 -11.15 21.37 -3.84
N SER A 447 -12.02 22.05 -3.09
CA SER A 447 -13.49 21.88 -3.19
C SER A 447 -14.24 22.91 -2.34
N ALA A 448 -15.41 23.34 -2.79
CA ALA A 448 -16.39 24.00 -1.94
C ALA A 448 -17.74 23.28 -2.08
N LEU A 449 -18.35 22.92 -0.95
CA LEU A 449 -19.59 22.16 -0.91
C LEU A 449 -20.45 22.62 0.28
N VAL A 450 -21.72 22.90 0.04
CA VAL A 450 -22.67 23.39 1.05
C VAL A 450 -24.04 22.75 0.82
N ALA A 451 -24.77 22.45 1.89
CA ALA A 451 -26.20 22.15 1.84
C ALA A 451 -26.96 22.98 2.89
N MET A 452 -28.17 23.42 2.55
CA MET A 452 -29.03 24.24 3.40
C MET A 452 -30.46 23.67 3.45
N VAL A 453 -31.10 23.81 4.61
CA VAL A 453 -32.51 23.46 4.82
C VAL A 453 -33.41 24.66 4.53
N GLY A 454 -34.49 24.45 3.79
CA GLY A 454 -35.59 25.39 3.66
C GLY A 454 -36.92 24.78 4.09
N LYS A 455 -38.02 25.47 3.79
CA LYS A 455 -39.38 25.09 4.13
C LYS A 455 -39.88 23.99 3.19
N ASN A 456 -39.90 22.75 3.70
CA ASN A 456 -40.22 21.52 2.95
C ASN A 456 -39.32 21.30 1.73
N CYS A 457 -38.11 21.86 1.73
CA CYS A 457 -37.14 21.75 0.66
C CYS A 457 -35.71 21.74 1.22
N PHE A 458 -34.76 21.34 0.40
CA PHE A 458 -33.35 21.56 0.66
C PHE A 458 -32.64 22.03 -0.60
N ALA A 459 -31.48 22.67 -0.41
CA ALA A 459 -30.56 22.97 -1.49
C ALA A 459 -29.19 22.38 -1.19
N ILE A 460 -28.48 21.93 -2.23
CA ILE A 460 -27.09 21.48 -2.17
C ILE A 460 -26.32 22.09 -3.34
N ALA A 461 -25.16 22.68 -3.06
CA ALA A 461 -24.37 23.42 -4.03
C ALA A 461 -22.88 23.15 -3.90
N SER A 462 -22.17 23.10 -5.04
CA SER A 462 -20.72 22.93 -5.09
C SER A 462 -20.06 23.82 -6.12
N ASP A 463 -18.76 24.05 -5.95
CA ASP A 463 -17.92 24.59 -7.01
C ASP A 463 -17.73 23.60 -8.17
N ARG A 464 -17.12 24.09 -9.26
CA ARG A 464 -16.91 23.33 -10.51
C ARG A 464 -15.44 23.09 -10.84
N ARG A 465 -14.51 23.68 -10.08
CA ARG A 465 -13.07 23.55 -10.30
C ARG A 465 -12.58 22.14 -9.93
N LEU A 466 -11.74 21.56 -10.78
CA LEU A 466 -10.85 20.45 -10.42
C LEU A 466 -9.41 20.92 -10.58
N GLY A 467 -8.69 21.07 -9.46
CA GLY A 467 -7.27 21.38 -9.47
C GLY A 467 -6.38 20.13 -9.37
N VAL A 468 -5.13 20.28 -9.77
CA VAL A 468 -3.98 19.57 -9.20
C VAL A 468 -3.14 20.67 -8.55
N GLN A 469 -3.32 20.84 -7.23
CA GLN A 469 -2.84 21.99 -6.48
C GLN A 469 -3.30 23.30 -7.17
N LEU A 470 -2.34 24.18 -7.51
CA LEU A 470 -2.61 25.47 -8.16
C LEU A 470 -2.99 25.34 -9.65
N GLN A 471 -2.69 24.21 -10.32
CA GLN A 471 -3.03 24.01 -11.72
C GLN A 471 -4.50 23.58 -11.86
N THR A 472 -5.35 24.41 -12.46
CA THR A 472 -6.71 23.99 -12.85
C THR A 472 -6.63 23.00 -14.02
N ILE A 473 -7.29 21.83 -13.88
CA ILE A 473 -7.37 20.77 -14.89
C ILE A 473 -8.72 20.79 -15.60
N ALA A 474 -9.81 20.97 -14.85
CA ALA A 474 -11.16 21.06 -15.39
C ALA A 474 -11.98 22.12 -14.66
N THR A 475 -13.00 22.61 -15.37
CA THR A 475 -13.84 23.76 -15.00
C THR A 475 -15.32 23.38 -14.89
N ASP A 476 -15.61 22.07 -15.00
CA ASP A 476 -16.93 21.47 -14.88
C ASP A 476 -16.84 20.07 -14.25
N PHE A 477 -16.28 20.00 -13.05
CA PHE A 477 -16.16 18.77 -12.29
C PHE A 477 -17.37 18.57 -11.37
N GLN A 478 -18.16 17.53 -11.61
CA GLN A 478 -19.32 17.20 -10.80
C GLN A 478 -18.91 16.62 -9.44
N ARG A 479 -19.30 17.29 -8.36
CA ARG A 479 -19.10 16.84 -6.97
C ARG A 479 -20.38 16.39 -6.27
N ILE A 480 -21.54 16.72 -6.84
CA ILE A 480 -22.87 16.38 -6.32
C ILE A 480 -23.47 15.28 -7.19
N PHE A 481 -23.87 14.19 -6.54
CA PHE A 481 -24.40 12.98 -7.17
C PHE A 481 -25.83 12.73 -6.66
N LYS A 482 -26.75 12.55 -7.61
CA LYS A 482 -28.12 12.14 -7.32
C LYS A 482 -28.15 10.64 -7.02
N ILE A 483 -28.59 10.25 -5.83
CA ILE A 483 -28.75 8.84 -5.44
C ILE A 483 -30.13 8.34 -5.88
N HIS A 484 -31.16 9.12 -5.58
CA HIS A 484 -32.54 9.00 -6.11
C HIS A 484 -33.22 10.38 -6.09
N ASP A 485 -34.49 10.47 -6.47
CA ASP A 485 -35.19 11.75 -6.68
C ASP A 485 -35.23 12.66 -5.45
N LYS A 486 -35.19 12.09 -4.23
CA LYS A 486 -35.25 12.83 -2.96
C LYS A 486 -33.96 12.78 -2.15
N LEU A 487 -32.83 12.32 -2.71
CA LEU A 487 -31.57 12.13 -1.97
C LEU A 487 -30.33 12.40 -2.83
N PHE A 488 -29.50 13.32 -2.34
CA PHE A 488 -28.28 13.80 -2.99
C PHE A 488 -27.07 13.63 -2.06
N LEU A 489 -25.93 13.34 -2.69
CA LEU A 489 -24.64 13.14 -2.05
C LEU A 489 -23.61 14.07 -2.69
N GLY A 490 -23.13 15.05 -1.95
CA GLY A 490 -21.94 15.81 -2.29
C GLY A 490 -20.67 15.16 -1.72
N LEU A 491 -19.59 15.13 -2.50
CA LEU A 491 -18.28 14.62 -2.06
C LEU A 491 -17.19 15.67 -2.27
N SER A 492 -16.61 16.14 -1.17
CA SER A 492 -15.48 17.07 -1.13
C SER A 492 -14.16 16.33 -0.80
N GLY A 493 -13.02 17.01 -0.95
CA GLY A 493 -11.68 16.43 -0.72
C GLY A 493 -11.06 15.81 -1.97
N LEU A 494 -10.36 14.67 -1.80
CA LEU A 494 -9.58 14.01 -2.84
C LEU A 494 -10.46 13.41 -3.95
N GLY A 495 -10.20 13.79 -5.21
CA GLY A 495 -11.07 13.46 -6.35
C GLY A 495 -11.16 11.96 -6.68
N SER A 496 -10.08 11.19 -6.48
CA SER A 496 -10.08 9.73 -6.68
C SER A 496 -11.01 9.01 -5.70
N ASP A 497 -11.00 9.48 -4.45
CA ASP A 497 -11.75 8.87 -3.36
C ASP A 497 -13.22 9.27 -3.48
N ALA A 498 -13.51 10.50 -3.92
CA ALA A 498 -14.86 10.96 -4.21
C ALA A 498 -15.52 10.09 -5.31
N GLN A 499 -14.83 9.86 -6.43
CA GLN A 499 -15.33 8.98 -7.50
C GLN A 499 -15.55 7.54 -7.01
N THR A 500 -14.61 7.02 -6.21
CA THR A 500 -14.67 5.66 -5.66
C THR A 500 -15.82 5.48 -4.65
N LEU A 501 -15.98 6.43 -3.72
CA LEU A 501 -17.07 6.44 -2.74
C LEU A 501 -18.43 6.56 -3.41
N HIS A 502 -18.59 7.47 -4.38
CA HIS A 502 -19.82 7.60 -5.15
C HIS A 502 -20.24 6.25 -5.76
N GLN A 503 -19.33 5.57 -6.47
CA GLN A 503 -19.61 4.26 -7.07
C GLN A 503 -19.98 3.20 -6.02
N ARG A 504 -19.22 3.10 -4.92
CA ARG A 504 -19.48 2.14 -3.81
C ARG A 504 -20.82 2.39 -3.13
N LEU A 505 -21.19 3.65 -2.93
CA LEU A 505 -22.44 4.04 -2.26
C LEU A 505 -23.66 3.84 -3.16
N VAL A 506 -23.58 4.18 -4.45
CA VAL A 506 -24.63 3.88 -5.43
C VAL A 506 -24.85 2.37 -5.57
N PHE A 507 -23.76 1.57 -5.58
CA PHE A 507 -23.86 0.11 -5.59
C PHE A 507 -24.58 -0.44 -4.35
N ARG A 508 -24.18 -0.02 -3.13
CA ARG A 508 -24.84 -0.45 -1.89
C ARG A 508 -26.29 0.05 -1.80
N HIS A 509 -26.60 1.24 -2.31
CA HIS A 509 -27.97 1.76 -2.40
C HIS A 509 -28.86 0.92 -3.33
N LYS A 510 -28.40 0.61 -4.55
CA LYS A 510 -29.15 -0.23 -5.51
C LYS A 510 -29.39 -1.64 -4.99
N LEU A 511 -28.39 -2.25 -4.33
CA LEU A 511 -28.57 -3.56 -3.67
C LEU A 511 -29.62 -3.53 -2.55
N TYR A 512 -29.71 -2.44 -1.80
CA TYR A 512 -30.75 -2.24 -0.79
C TYR A 512 -32.12 -2.06 -1.44
N GLN A 513 -32.23 -1.20 -2.46
CA GLN A 513 -33.47 -0.94 -3.20
C GLN A 513 -34.08 -2.23 -3.78
N LEU A 514 -33.23 -3.10 -4.37
CA LEU A 514 -33.64 -4.41 -4.90
C LEU A 514 -34.03 -5.44 -3.82
N ARG A 515 -33.58 -5.29 -2.57
CA ARG A 515 -33.86 -6.21 -1.46
C ARG A 515 -35.10 -5.81 -0.67
N GLU A 516 -35.26 -4.52 -0.45
CA GLU A 516 -36.26 -3.92 0.42
C GLU A 516 -37.46 -3.36 -0.37
N GLU A 517 -37.40 -3.42 -1.70
CA GLU A 517 -38.40 -2.92 -2.66
C GLU A 517 -38.81 -1.45 -2.44
N ARG A 518 -37.89 -0.65 -1.89
CA ARG A 518 -38.11 0.75 -1.53
C ARG A 518 -36.82 1.56 -1.52
N ASP A 519 -36.94 2.86 -1.75
CA ASP A 519 -35.81 3.77 -1.67
C ASP A 519 -35.30 3.94 -0.23
N MET A 520 -34.01 4.23 -0.12
CA MET A 520 -33.34 4.42 1.16
C MET A 520 -33.61 5.83 1.70
N LYS A 521 -34.13 5.90 2.93
CA LYS A 521 -34.31 7.16 3.66
C LYS A 521 -32.97 7.88 3.91
N PRO A 522 -32.93 9.22 3.93
CA PRO A 522 -31.69 9.98 4.14
C PRO A 522 -30.93 9.61 5.43
N GLU A 523 -31.64 9.33 6.53
CA GLU A 523 -31.06 8.94 7.83
C GLU A 523 -30.40 7.56 7.77
N THR A 524 -31.02 6.64 7.02
CA THR A 524 -30.49 5.30 6.76
C THR A 524 -29.25 5.40 5.86
N PHE A 525 -29.30 6.23 4.82
CA PHE A 525 -28.16 6.46 3.93
C PHE A 525 -27.00 7.13 4.66
N ALA A 526 -27.24 8.11 5.53
CA ALA A 526 -26.21 8.68 6.39
C ALA A 526 -25.56 7.64 7.30
N SER A 527 -26.34 6.68 7.82
CA SER A 527 -25.81 5.59 8.63
C SER A 527 -25.02 4.57 7.80
N LEU A 528 -25.39 4.35 6.54
CA LEU A 528 -24.62 3.57 5.57
C LEU A 528 -23.27 4.23 5.24
N VAL A 529 -23.26 5.53 4.93
CA VAL A 529 -22.03 6.28 4.60
C VAL A 529 -21.07 6.30 5.79
N SER A 530 -21.58 6.58 6.99
CA SER A 530 -20.83 6.51 8.25
C SER A 530 -20.17 5.14 8.45
N ALA A 531 -20.91 4.04 8.23
CA ALA A 531 -20.36 2.69 8.31
C ALA A 531 -19.31 2.40 7.22
N VAL A 532 -19.51 2.86 5.98
CA VAL A 532 -18.55 2.69 4.86
C VAL A 532 -17.23 3.41 5.12
N LEU A 533 -17.26 4.61 5.70
CA LEU A 533 -16.06 5.35 6.07
C LEU A 533 -15.34 4.69 7.26
N TYR A 534 -16.10 4.28 8.28
CA TYR A 534 -15.54 3.63 9.47
C TYR A 534 -14.96 2.23 9.18
N GLU A 535 -15.50 1.50 8.18
CA GLU A 535 -14.90 0.27 7.61
C GLU A 535 -13.42 0.47 7.20
N LYS A 536 -13.04 1.71 6.87
CA LYS A 536 -11.69 2.12 6.48
C LYS A 536 -10.99 3.01 7.52
N ARG A 537 -11.37 2.93 8.81
CA ARG A 537 -10.83 3.80 9.89
C ARG A 537 -9.30 3.96 9.95
N PHE A 538 -8.53 2.93 9.59
CA PHE A 538 -7.05 2.93 9.62
C PHE A 538 -6.38 3.15 8.24
N GLY A 539 -7.17 3.55 7.24
CA GLY A 539 -6.74 3.97 5.91
C GLY A 539 -7.92 4.65 5.22
N PRO A 540 -8.36 5.83 5.73
CA PRO A 540 -9.65 6.42 5.39
C PRO A 540 -9.67 6.92 3.95
N TYR A 541 -10.88 7.05 3.41
CA TYR A 541 -11.10 7.85 2.21
C TYR A 541 -10.91 9.34 2.55
N PHE A 542 -10.12 10.07 1.77
CA PHE A 542 -9.83 11.48 1.99
C PHE A 542 -10.95 12.39 1.48
N CYS A 543 -12.18 12.11 1.92
CA CYS A 543 -13.38 12.86 1.58
C CYS A 543 -14.16 13.28 2.82
N GLN A 544 -14.91 14.38 2.69
CA GLN A 544 -15.94 14.78 3.65
C GLN A 544 -17.29 14.80 2.91
N PRO A 545 -18.14 13.77 3.09
CA PRO A 545 -19.45 13.71 2.44
C PRO A 545 -20.45 14.69 3.04
N VAL A 546 -21.23 15.33 2.18
CA VAL A 546 -22.45 16.06 2.54
C VAL A 546 -23.65 15.31 1.96
N ILE A 547 -24.62 14.98 2.80
CA ILE A 547 -25.84 14.29 2.44
C ILE A 547 -26.99 15.26 2.63
N ALA A 548 -27.84 15.39 1.62
CA ALA A 548 -29.04 16.21 1.67
C ALA A 548 -30.21 15.44 1.05
N GLY A 549 -31.36 15.40 1.73
CA GLY A 549 -32.52 14.63 1.28
C GLY A 549 -33.82 15.04 1.94
N LEU A 550 -34.95 14.58 1.39
CA LEU A 550 -36.27 14.63 2.03
C LEU A 550 -36.56 13.26 2.66
N GLY A 551 -36.84 13.25 3.96
CA GLY A 551 -37.20 12.07 4.74
C GLY A 551 -38.70 11.75 4.70
N GLU A 552 -39.21 11.18 5.79
CA GLU A 552 -40.67 11.01 5.95
C GLU A 552 -41.37 12.37 6.11
N ASP A 553 -42.63 12.43 5.67
CA ASP A 553 -43.45 13.64 5.61
C ASP A 553 -42.79 14.83 4.89
N ASP A 554 -41.94 14.53 3.90
CA ASP A 554 -41.13 15.49 3.13
C ASP A 554 -40.26 16.41 4.00
N LYS A 555 -39.89 15.94 5.20
CA LYS A 555 -39.04 16.69 6.12
C LYS A 555 -37.60 16.73 5.59
N PRO A 556 -37.00 17.92 5.42
CA PRO A 556 -35.61 18.03 4.99
C PRO A 556 -34.63 17.51 6.05
N PHE A 557 -33.62 16.78 5.57
CA PHE A 557 -32.54 16.19 6.35
C PHE A 557 -31.21 16.53 5.69
N ILE A 558 -30.28 17.10 6.46
CA ILE A 558 -28.89 17.32 6.07
C ILE A 558 -27.93 16.71 7.09
N CYS A 559 -26.80 16.19 6.61
CA CYS A 559 -25.74 15.62 7.43
C CYS A 559 -24.40 15.80 6.72
N THR A 560 -23.38 16.27 7.43
CA THR A 560 -21.99 16.17 6.98
C THR A 560 -21.25 15.12 7.80
N MET A 561 -20.08 14.67 7.33
CA MET A 561 -19.23 13.73 8.04
C MET A 561 -17.76 14.04 7.87
N ASP A 562 -16.97 13.70 8.89
CA ASP A 562 -15.52 13.59 8.73
C ASP A 562 -15.12 12.37 7.88
N SER A 563 -13.84 12.26 7.56
CA SER A 563 -13.27 11.18 6.74
C SER A 563 -13.30 9.79 7.38
N ILE A 564 -13.71 9.68 8.65
CA ILE A 564 -13.85 8.41 9.38
C ILE A 564 -15.32 8.08 9.69
N GLY A 565 -16.27 8.91 9.25
CA GLY A 565 -17.71 8.65 9.35
C GLY A 565 -18.38 9.15 10.63
N ALA A 566 -17.77 10.07 11.38
CA ALA A 566 -18.45 10.77 12.47
C ALA A 566 -19.54 11.68 11.89
N LYS A 567 -20.79 11.51 12.35
CA LYS A 567 -21.96 12.21 11.79
C LYS A 567 -22.21 13.54 12.49
N GLU A 568 -22.24 14.61 11.71
CA GLU A 568 -22.67 15.94 12.14
C GLU A 568 -24.05 16.24 11.54
N LEU A 569 -25.03 16.39 12.43
CA LEU A 569 -26.43 16.62 12.10
C LEU A 569 -26.80 18.07 12.41
N ALA A 570 -27.10 18.84 11.37
CA ALA A 570 -27.49 20.24 11.46
C ALA A 570 -28.98 20.42 11.13
N LYS A 571 -29.55 21.58 11.45
CA LYS A 571 -30.96 21.93 11.15
C LYS A 571 -31.11 23.10 10.17
N ASP A 572 -29.98 23.71 9.88
CA ASP A 572 -29.77 24.99 9.22
C ASP A 572 -28.96 24.73 7.95
N PHE A 573 -27.66 24.47 8.11
CA PHE A 573 -26.76 24.20 6.99
C PHE A 573 -25.57 23.31 7.40
N VAL A 574 -24.93 22.70 6.40
CA VAL A 574 -23.65 22.00 6.55
C VAL A 574 -22.72 22.35 5.40
N VAL A 575 -21.41 22.38 5.67
CA VAL A 575 -20.38 22.73 4.69
C VAL A 575 -19.24 21.71 4.71
N ALA A 576 -18.51 21.60 3.60
CA ALA A 576 -17.33 20.76 3.48
C ALA A 576 -16.37 21.27 2.38
N GLY A 577 -15.10 20.84 2.44
CA GLY A 577 -14.06 21.24 1.50
C GLY A 577 -13.15 22.38 1.98
N THR A 578 -12.33 22.90 1.07
CA THR A 578 -11.28 23.90 1.32
C THR A 578 -11.86 25.28 1.69
N ALA A 579 -12.97 25.68 1.07
CA ALA A 579 -13.65 26.94 1.38
C ALA A 579 -14.54 26.90 2.64
N SER A 580 -14.44 25.86 3.48
CA SER A 580 -15.38 25.62 4.59
C SER A 580 -15.43 26.74 5.63
N GLU A 581 -14.31 27.36 6.00
CA GLU A 581 -14.30 28.50 6.94
C GLU A 581 -15.06 29.72 6.37
N SER A 582 -14.81 30.06 5.10
CA SER A 582 -15.53 31.13 4.39
C SER A 582 -17.02 30.81 4.27
N LEU A 583 -17.36 29.56 3.92
CA LEU A 583 -18.73 29.08 3.81
C LEU A 583 -19.46 29.17 5.16
N TYR A 584 -18.83 28.76 6.28
CA TYR A 584 -19.42 28.93 7.61
C TYR A 584 -19.79 30.39 7.89
N GLY A 585 -18.86 31.33 7.66
CA GLY A 585 -19.11 32.76 7.88
C GLY A 585 -20.20 33.34 6.97
N ALA A 586 -20.24 32.93 5.69
CA ALA A 586 -21.24 33.39 4.73
C ALA A 586 -22.63 32.80 5.03
N CYS A 587 -22.71 31.50 5.36
CA CYS A 587 -23.96 30.82 5.68
C CYS A 587 -24.57 31.37 6.98
N GLU A 588 -23.77 31.50 8.06
CA GLU A 588 -24.24 32.03 9.36
C GLU A 588 -24.80 33.46 9.23
N SER A 589 -24.25 34.28 8.34
CA SER A 589 -24.71 35.65 8.13
C SER A 589 -25.97 35.78 7.25
N MET A 590 -26.26 34.81 6.39
CA MET A 590 -27.33 34.92 5.38
C MET A 590 -28.49 33.95 5.62
N PHE A 591 -28.25 32.81 6.29
CA PHE A 591 -29.26 31.81 6.59
C PHE A 591 -30.40 32.38 7.46
N LYS A 592 -31.63 31.94 7.17
CA LYS A 592 -32.81 32.16 8.02
C LYS A 592 -33.65 30.88 8.02
N PRO A 593 -34.31 30.53 9.13
CA PRO A 593 -35.24 29.40 9.14
C PRO A 593 -36.42 29.64 8.19
N ASP A 594 -37.02 28.55 7.72
CA ASP A 594 -38.27 28.52 6.95
C ASP A 594 -38.28 29.33 5.64
N MET A 595 -37.13 29.50 4.99
CA MET A 595 -37.00 30.06 3.63
C MET A 595 -37.79 29.24 2.59
N ASP A 596 -38.51 29.92 1.69
CA ASP A 596 -39.08 29.30 0.50
C ASP A 596 -37.98 28.98 -0.54
N HIS A 597 -38.28 28.14 -1.54
CA HIS A 597 -37.27 27.55 -2.43
C HIS A 597 -36.46 28.54 -3.29
N GLU A 598 -37.04 29.68 -3.69
CA GLU A 598 -36.31 30.76 -4.40
C GLU A 598 -35.42 31.59 -3.45
N ASP A 599 -35.91 31.90 -2.24
CA ASP A 599 -35.11 32.60 -1.22
C ASP A 599 -33.91 31.73 -0.78
N LEU A 600 -34.13 30.42 -0.65
CA LEU A 600 -33.08 29.43 -0.37
C LEU A 600 -32.06 29.36 -1.51
N PHE A 601 -32.51 29.42 -2.77
CA PHE A 601 -31.63 29.48 -3.95
C PHE A 601 -30.74 30.72 -3.95
N GLU A 602 -31.31 31.91 -3.72
CA GLU A 602 -30.52 33.14 -3.65
C GLU A 602 -29.51 33.05 -2.50
N THR A 603 -29.94 32.63 -1.32
CA THR A 603 -29.10 32.48 -0.12
C THR A 603 -27.92 31.53 -0.35
N ILE A 604 -28.16 30.30 -0.82
CA ILE A 604 -27.08 29.32 -1.03
C ILE A 604 -26.14 29.75 -2.17
N SER A 605 -26.65 30.45 -3.19
CA SER A 605 -25.87 30.95 -4.31
C SER A 605 -24.94 32.09 -3.89
N GLN A 606 -25.44 33.05 -3.13
CA GLN A 606 -24.61 34.13 -2.57
C GLN A 606 -23.60 33.58 -1.56
N ALA A 607 -23.98 32.61 -0.72
CA ALA A 607 -23.07 31.95 0.22
C ALA A 607 -21.93 31.22 -0.51
N LEU A 608 -22.24 30.43 -1.55
CA LEU A 608 -21.22 29.73 -2.33
C LEU A 608 -20.29 30.72 -3.06
N LEU A 609 -20.85 31.64 -3.84
CA LEU A 609 -20.07 32.57 -4.67
C LEU A 609 -19.15 33.47 -3.83
N SER A 610 -19.67 34.08 -2.76
CA SER A 610 -18.86 34.93 -1.88
C SER A 610 -17.76 34.16 -1.13
N SER A 611 -17.92 32.85 -0.94
CA SER A 611 -16.94 31.99 -0.26
C SER A 611 -15.86 31.45 -1.18
N VAL A 612 -16.21 30.98 -2.39
CA VAL A 612 -15.22 30.55 -3.40
C VAL A 612 -14.41 31.74 -3.91
N ASP A 613 -14.97 32.95 -3.89
CA ASP A 613 -14.23 34.19 -4.18
C ASP A 613 -13.13 34.52 -3.14
N ARG A 614 -13.03 33.76 -2.05
CA ARG A 614 -11.99 33.85 -1.02
C ARG A 614 -11.05 32.66 -0.93
N ASP A 615 -11.30 31.58 -1.69
CA ASP A 615 -10.47 30.37 -1.72
C ASP A 615 -9.80 30.23 -3.10
N CYS A 616 -8.48 30.06 -3.14
CA CYS A 616 -7.74 29.89 -4.39
C CYS A 616 -7.82 28.45 -4.96
N LEU A 617 -8.42 27.51 -4.23
CA LEU A 617 -8.54 26.11 -4.62
C LEU A 617 -9.94 25.73 -5.12
N SER A 618 -10.95 26.58 -4.99
CA SER A 618 -12.32 26.34 -5.48
C SER A 618 -12.79 27.45 -6.44
N GLY A 619 -13.94 27.24 -7.08
CA GLY A 619 -14.61 28.26 -7.90
C GLY A 619 -14.96 27.77 -9.31
N TRP A 620 -14.72 28.62 -10.32
CA TRP A 620 -15.06 28.38 -11.73
C TRP A 620 -16.58 28.24 -11.97
N GLY A 621 -17.35 29.01 -11.19
CA GLY A 621 -18.81 28.91 -11.08
C GLY A 621 -19.24 27.89 -10.04
N GLY A 622 -20.52 27.51 -10.08
CA GLY A 622 -21.07 26.52 -9.16
C GLY A 622 -22.28 25.79 -9.74
N HIS A 623 -22.53 24.58 -9.25
CA HIS A 623 -23.77 23.83 -9.50
C HIS A 623 -24.64 23.94 -8.25
N VAL A 624 -25.91 24.30 -8.40
CA VAL A 624 -26.91 24.34 -7.32
C VAL A 624 -28.08 23.43 -7.67
N TYR A 625 -28.40 22.49 -6.79
CA TYR A 625 -29.61 21.70 -6.86
C TYR A 625 -30.56 22.13 -5.75
N ILE A 626 -31.81 22.42 -6.10
CA ILE A 626 -32.92 22.67 -5.18
C ILE A 626 -33.87 21.49 -5.31
N VAL A 627 -34.28 20.92 -4.18
CA VAL A 627 -35.18 19.75 -4.15
C VAL A 627 -36.39 20.07 -3.31
N THR A 628 -37.55 19.98 -3.94
CA THR A 628 -38.88 20.09 -3.32
C THR A 628 -39.55 18.71 -3.34
N PRO A 629 -40.74 18.53 -2.73
CA PRO A 629 -41.45 17.25 -2.77
C PRO A 629 -41.89 16.83 -4.18
N THR A 630 -42.01 17.80 -5.08
CA THR A 630 -42.59 17.68 -6.43
C THR A 630 -41.56 17.76 -7.55
N GLU A 631 -40.48 18.52 -7.39
CA GLU A 631 -39.50 18.76 -8.45
C GLU A 631 -38.06 18.96 -7.93
N VAL A 632 -37.11 18.68 -8.81
CA VAL A 632 -35.68 18.94 -8.67
C VAL A 632 -35.28 20.00 -9.69
N THR A 633 -34.74 21.12 -9.23
CA THR A 633 -34.27 22.21 -10.08
C THR A 633 -32.75 22.31 -10.02
N GLU A 634 -32.08 22.19 -11.17
CA GLU A 634 -30.64 22.40 -11.32
C GLU A 634 -30.39 23.80 -11.91
N ARG A 635 -29.49 24.56 -11.29
CA ARG A 635 -29.09 25.90 -11.75
C ARG A 635 -27.57 26.04 -11.71
N ILE A 636 -26.98 26.45 -12.83
CA ILE A 636 -25.53 26.69 -12.95
C ILE A 636 -25.25 28.16 -12.67
N LEU A 637 -24.44 28.44 -11.66
CA LEU A 637 -24.02 29.78 -11.27
C LEU A 637 -22.80 30.24 -12.09
N LYS A 638 -22.89 31.47 -12.60
CA LYS A 638 -21.77 32.17 -13.21
C LYS A 638 -20.95 32.87 -12.13
N GLY A 639 -19.84 32.24 -11.74
CA GLY A 639 -18.83 32.81 -10.84
C GLY A 639 -17.63 33.41 -11.58
N ARG A 640 -16.58 33.76 -10.84
CA ARG A 640 -15.29 34.16 -11.39
C ARG A 640 -14.56 32.95 -12.02
N MET A 641 -13.61 33.24 -12.90
CA MET A 641 -12.92 32.30 -13.78
C MET A 641 -11.41 32.65 -13.82
N ASP A 642 -10.85 32.87 -12.64
CA ASP A 642 -9.45 33.23 -12.37
C ASP A 642 -8.62 32.07 -11.76
#